data_AF-A0A954RQ03-F1
#
_entry.id   AF-A0A954RQ03-F1
#
_cell.length_a   1.000
_cell.length_b   1.000
_cell.length_c   1.000
_cell.angle_alpha   90.00
_cell.angle_beta   90.00
_cell.angle_gamma   90.00
#
_symmetry.space_group_name_H-M   'P 1'
#
loop_
_entity.id
_entity.type
_entity.pdbx_description
1 polymer ?
#
loop_
_entity_poly.entity_id
_entity_poly.type
_entity_poly.pdbx_seq_one_letter_code
_entity_poly.pdbx_strand_id
1 'polypeptide(L)'
;VDAGDETYASSSSSLGSGLDYFDNVARMMAEVADALHHAHQEGVIHRDIKPSNLLLGPDGRVQINDFGLARIVEEPGVTMTGELMGSPRYMSPEQVSAHLGKIDHRTDIYSLGATLYELTTLKPAFGGNRRDHVLSDVLQKDPKAPRQINPRIPLDLQTICQKAMEKDADRRYQTASELANDLRRFTDRRTIGARRVGIVGKTIRWSQRNRSLAVVTVLLLLVLLTGASLIVRHSLENQRRWEIDRRDVVTKLREDPVEALRIIRLLKRRYPDRLDALLTLETKVGPEIEILSDPLGAEIRVQSDYSNHGVSLGRTPLRANLPKSDLFLTASLDRNDELTVFHNPAEESPRWNLRLPVKPGMVAIPKSWHDDNPHQCRMAWMLNRQMPSIPAFQMDQHEVTNADFKRFVDAGGYDIRNVEIGKIWHDLLGSSWPEVVCTYETLDQTVLGPSFWPGDTYPKDMADHPVVGVSWYEAMAYAQWTNKKLPTLYHWLRGANFDGKLGEFDLYQRYNIGEKQPTTRAVYDGRLSVNEYGVQDMHGNVKEWCLNEERDGAYYAMGGSWLDKDGSGFDAVAIKASARRPDVGFRCASYHSRPQWLMAMPMQWREIPNEPRPIPPEYALDFQVDRSIDWNSSTVDATIFHGVPAKSVQFDAAYGIDERITCYIIFPTGFPTPVNGYQVVFGTAPISMGDDGLPRARYDGMFANYQPFLKSGRALVLATLWGNSYDREASGFLPGCPDPENLTVYSDGVIKMAKDVIRTMDFFHDEYPTLAQPQERLDMSKLTFMSCACRESACIIMADRLVRQKNRFAAVFFCWGGIDNQEQPPEVDQLTYLPHIRIPAFILNRRASQLHPWYFSQEGMRRMLEIPPSNLFSIPQYTHQSDAYFIETKVNSWLDREIGTAVAND
;
A
#
# COMPACT_ATOMS: atom_id res chain seq x y z
N VAL A 1 -37.11 67.94 -2.74
CA VAL A 1 -37.95 66.97 -3.46
C VAL A 1 -37.69 65.60 -2.86
N ASP A 2 -38.48 65.05 -1.96
CA ASP A 2 -39.55 65.56 -1.12
C ASP A 2 -39.50 64.72 0.15
N ALA A 3 -39.71 65.37 1.29
CA ALA A 3 -39.88 64.77 2.59
C ALA A 3 -41.18 65.31 3.17
N GLY A 4 -42.01 64.44 3.72
CA GLY A 4 -43.19 64.81 4.49
C GLY A 4 -44.37 63.91 4.21
N ASP A 5 -44.63 62.99 5.14
CA ASP A 5 -45.95 62.39 5.30
C ASP A 5 -46.37 62.64 6.75
N GLU A 6 -47.31 63.57 6.93
CA GLU A 6 -48.03 63.82 8.18
C GLU A 6 -49.52 64.05 7.87
N THR A 7 -50.32 63.09 8.32
CA THR A 7 -51.57 63.23 9.09
C THR A 7 -52.67 64.21 8.62
N TYR A 8 -53.89 63.66 8.54
CA TYR A 8 -55.07 64.27 9.14
C TYR A 8 -55.88 63.22 9.92
N ALA A 9 -56.05 63.49 11.21
CA ALA A 9 -57.00 62.85 12.09
C ALA A 9 -58.41 63.42 11.86
N SER A 10 -59.44 62.58 12.01
CA SER A 10 -60.70 63.05 12.59
C SER A 10 -61.27 62.01 13.54
N SER A 11 -61.76 62.54 14.65
CA SER A 11 -62.15 61.91 15.90
C SER A 11 -63.42 61.05 15.84
N SER A 12 -63.38 59.88 16.47
CA SER A 12 -64.57 59.25 17.06
C SER A 12 -64.22 58.71 18.45
N SER A 13 -65.04 59.09 19.42
CA SER A 13 -64.86 58.87 20.85
C SER A 13 -64.92 57.39 21.24
N SER A 14 -63.97 57.02 22.09
CA SER A 14 -63.66 55.70 22.68
C SER A 14 -64.84 54.84 23.14
N LEU A 15 -65.12 53.77 22.40
CA LEU A 15 -65.62 52.50 22.95
C LEU A 15 -64.42 51.72 23.49
N GLY A 16 -64.44 51.43 24.80
CA GLY A 16 -63.34 50.84 25.56
C GLY A 16 -62.81 49.50 25.01
N SER A 17 -61.54 49.24 25.27
CA SER A 17 -60.80 48.03 24.85
C SER A 17 -61.59 46.73 25.11
N GLY A 18 -61.45 45.71 24.26
CA GLY A 18 -62.19 44.43 24.41
C GLY A 18 -61.98 43.66 25.74
N LEU A 19 -61.08 44.11 26.62
CA LEU A 19 -60.94 43.65 28.00
C LEU A 19 -62.05 44.22 28.91
N ASP A 20 -62.54 45.44 28.63
CA ASP A 20 -63.60 46.13 29.37
C ASP A 20 -64.93 45.34 29.29
N TYR A 21 -65.22 44.72 28.14
CA TYR A 21 -66.40 43.87 27.98
C TYR A 21 -66.38 42.64 28.90
N PHE A 22 -65.28 41.87 28.91
CA PHE A 22 -65.19 40.64 29.70
C PHE A 22 -65.13 40.93 31.21
N ASP A 23 -64.48 42.02 31.59
CA ASP A 23 -64.46 42.47 32.99
C ASP A 23 -65.88 42.86 33.44
N ASN A 24 -66.65 43.59 32.62
CA ASN A 24 -68.03 43.96 32.93
C ASN A 24 -68.95 42.73 33.02
N VAL A 25 -68.85 41.78 32.08
CA VAL A 25 -69.58 40.50 32.15
C VAL A 25 -69.23 39.75 33.42
N ALA A 26 -67.94 39.64 33.78
CA ALA A 26 -67.53 38.95 34.99
C ALA A 26 -68.04 39.63 36.27
N ARG A 27 -68.05 40.97 36.34
CA ARG A 27 -68.62 41.74 37.47
C ARG A 27 -70.12 41.47 37.62
N MET A 28 -70.88 41.59 36.53
CA MET A 28 -72.32 41.31 36.54
C MET A 28 -72.62 39.88 36.99
N MET A 29 -71.87 38.91 36.47
CA MET A 29 -72.06 37.50 36.83
C MET A 29 -71.65 37.20 38.27
N ALA A 30 -70.70 37.95 38.85
CA ALA A 30 -70.38 37.86 40.27
C ALA A 30 -71.53 38.38 41.17
N GLU A 31 -72.20 39.46 40.77
CA GLU A 31 -73.39 39.98 41.47
C GLU A 31 -74.54 38.96 41.43
N VAL A 32 -74.79 38.37 40.26
CA VAL A 32 -75.81 37.31 40.11
C VAL A 32 -75.45 36.08 40.95
N ALA A 33 -74.19 35.68 40.98
CA ALA A 33 -73.72 34.56 41.81
C ALA A 33 -73.93 34.82 43.30
N ASP A 34 -73.72 36.06 43.79
CA ASP A 34 -73.98 36.41 45.18
C ASP A 34 -75.48 36.44 45.50
N ALA A 35 -76.31 36.97 44.60
CA ALA A 35 -77.76 36.94 44.78
C ALA A 35 -78.30 35.50 44.81
N LEU A 36 -77.78 34.62 43.95
CA LEU A 36 -78.09 33.19 44.01
C LEU A 36 -77.60 32.56 45.32
N HIS A 37 -76.39 32.89 45.77
CA HIS A 37 -75.88 32.37 47.03
C HIS A 37 -76.78 32.73 48.20
N HIS A 38 -77.27 33.96 48.25
CA HIS A 38 -78.21 34.40 49.27
C HIS A 38 -79.53 33.61 49.21
N ALA A 39 -80.10 33.43 48.01
CA ALA A 39 -81.29 32.59 47.85
C ALA A 39 -81.04 31.13 48.28
N HIS A 40 -79.86 30.57 47.96
CA HIS A 40 -79.47 29.22 48.37
C HIS A 40 -79.36 29.07 49.88
N GLN A 41 -78.92 30.11 50.60
CA GLN A 41 -78.85 30.11 52.07
C GLN A 41 -80.24 30.07 52.71
N GLU A 42 -81.25 30.65 52.05
CA GLU A 42 -82.66 30.57 52.44
C GLU A 42 -83.36 29.30 51.91
N GLY A 43 -82.59 28.33 51.38
CA GLY A 43 -83.12 27.05 50.90
C GLY A 43 -83.87 27.13 49.57
N VAL A 44 -83.71 28.22 48.81
CA VAL A 44 -84.38 28.45 47.53
C VAL A 44 -83.44 28.17 46.37
N ILE A 45 -83.79 27.24 45.47
CA ILE A 45 -83.04 26.94 44.23
C ILE A 45 -83.82 27.46 43.03
N HIS A 46 -83.20 28.28 42.17
CA HIS A 46 -83.85 28.99 41.06
C HIS A 46 -84.21 28.10 39.87
N ARG A 47 -83.31 27.18 39.48
CA ARG A 47 -83.44 26.15 38.42
C ARG A 47 -83.55 26.62 36.97
N ASP A 48 -83.85 27.89 36.71
CA ASP A 48 -83.95 28.45 35.35
C ASP A 48 -83.10 29.73 35.17
N ILE A 49 -81.83 29.69 35.59
CA ILE A 49 -80.90 30.81 35.35
C ILE A 49 -80.49 30.84 33.88
N LYS A 50 -80.79 31.95 33.21
CA LYS A 50 -80.51 32.22 31.80
C LYS A 50 -80.53 33.73 31.52
N PRO A 51 -79.97 34.21 30.38
CA PRO A 51 -79.91 35.64 30.10
C PRO A 51 -81.24 36.41 30.18
N SER A 52 -82.36 35.81 29.74
CA SER A 52 -83.68 36.50 29.77
C SER A 52 -84.24 36.73 31.18
N ASN A 53 -83.69 36.04 32.20
CA ASN A 53 -84.14 36.15 33.59
C ASN A 53 -83.19 37.05 34.41
N LEU A 54 -82.23 37.72 33.75
CA LEU A 54 -81.32 38.68 34.37
C LEU A 54 -81.65 40.08 33.83
N LEU A 55 -82.25 40.92 34.67
CA LEU A 55 -82.67 42.28 34.31
C LEU A 55 -81.53 43.25 34.62
N LEU A 56 -81.15 44.08 33.64
CA LEU A 56 -80.12 45.11 33.81
C LEU A 56 -80.77 46.48 34.03
N GLY A 57 -80.52 47.07 35.19
CA GLY A 57 -81.00 48.41 35.54
C GLY A 57 -80.22 49.52 34.83
N PRO A 58 -80.76 50.75 34.75
CA PRO A 58 -80.09 51.89 34.11
C PRO A 58 -78.82 52.35 34.85
N ASP A 59 -78.61 51.92 36.08
CA ASP A 59 -77.40 52.12 36.89
C ASP A 59 -76.35 51.01 36.72
N GLY A 60 -76.62 50.03 35.86
CA GLY A 60 -75.72 48.91 35.57
C GLY A 60 -75.83 47.72 36.54
N ARG A 61 -76.75 47.76 37.51
CA ARG A 61 -76.97 46.64 38.45
C ARG A 61 -77.81 45.54 37.82
N VAL A 62 -77.47 44.29 38.08
CA VAL A 62 -78.24 43.12 37.60
C VAL A 62 -79.16 42.59 38.70
N GLN A 63 -80.42 42.34 38.34
CA GLN A 63 -81.43 41.73 39.20
C GLN A 63 -81.91 40.40 38.62
N ILE A 64 -82.11 39.40 39.47
CA ILE A 64 -82.65 38.10 39.06
C ILE A 64 -84.17 38.18 39.10
N ASN A 65 -84.81 37.79 37.99
CA ASN A 65 -86.26 37.75 37.85
C ASN A 65 -86.78 36.31 37.62
N ASP A 66 -88.09 36.11 37.76
CA ASP A 66 -88.79 34.84 37.52
C ASP A 66 -88.35 33.66 38.42
N PHE A 67 -88.49 33.85 39.73
CA PHE A 67 -88.50 32.76 40.72
C PHE A 67 -89.71 31.81 40.59
N GLY A 68 -90.45 31.83 39.47
CA GLY A 68 -91.65 31.03 39.23
C GLY A 68 -91.43 29.51 39.13
N LEU A 69 -90.18 29.05 39.09
CA LEU A 69 -89.77 27.63 39.16
C LEU A 69 -88.97 27.29 40.44
N ALA A 70 -88.89 28.24 41.37
CA ALA A 70 -88.11 28.09 42.59
C ALA A 70 -88.81 27.14 43.57
N ARG A 71 -88.05 26.22 44.17
CA ARG A 71 -88.58 25.25 45.15
C ARG A 71 -87.83 25.41 46.47
N ILE A 72 -88.57 25.53 47.57
CA ILE A 72 -88.06 25.45 48.94
C ILE A 72 -87.72 23.98 49.21
N VAL A 73 -86.48 23.72 49.64
CA VAL A 73 -85.97 22.37 49.87
C VAL A 73 -86.54 21.81 51.18
N GLU A 74 -87.76 21.27 51.14
CA GLU A 74 -88.28 20.31 52.14
C GLU A 74 -89.62 19.71 51.67
N GLU A 75 -89.57 18.56 50.99
CA GLU A 75 -90.49 17.42 51.15
C GLU A 75 -90.26 16.35 50.05
N PRO A 76 -89.89 15.11 50.43
CA PRO A 76 -89.69 14.00 49.49
C PRO A 76 -91.01 13.28 49.21
N GLY A 77 -91.40 13.20 47.93
CA GLY A 77 -92.40 12.25 47.48
C GLY A 77 -93.68 12.84 46.92
N VAL A 78 -93.59 13.60 45.82
CA VAL A 78 -94.64 13.64 44.79
C VAL A 78 -93.96 13.72 43.43
N THR A 79 -93.84 12.57 42.77
CA THR A 79 -93.61 12.46 41.32
C THR A 79 -94.95 12.57 40.62
N MET A 80 -95.27 13.74 40.06
CA MET A 80 -96.34 13.87 39.07
C MET A 80 -95.82 14.64 37.86
N THR A 81 -95.49 13.83 36.85
CA THR A 81 -95.70 14.06 35.41
C THR A 81 -95.32 15.41 34.83
N GLY A 82 -94.15 15.42 34.19
CA GLY A 82 -94.20 15.39 32.73
C GLY A 82 -94.30 16.74 32.02
N GLU A 83 -93.46 17.70 32.39
CA GLU A 83 -92.89 18.66 31.44
C GLU A 83 -91.53 19.09 31.97
N LEU A 84 -90.47 18.85 31.20
CA LEU A 84 -89.09 19.28 31.48
C LEU A 84 -89.09 20.82 31.39
N MET A 85 -89.50 21.51 32.46
CA MET A 85 -89.65 22.96 32.51
C MET A 85 -88.30 23.66 32.68
N GLY A 86 -88.03 24.62 31.79
CA GLY A 86 -86.79 25.38 31.70
C GLY A 86 -86.26 25.43 30.26
N SER A 87 -85.26 26.28 29.99
CA SER A 87 -84.60 26.31 28.68
C SER A 87 -83.53 25.20 28.57
N PRO A 88 -83.67 24.19 27.67
CA PRO A 88 -82.78 23.01 27.63
C PRO A 88 -81.28 23.29 27.48
N ARG A 89 -80.91 24.49 27.02
CA ARG A 89 -79.53 24.92 26.79
C ARG A 89 -78.76 25.26 28.08
N TYR A 90 -79.46 25.54 29.18
CA TYR A 90 -78.86 25.94 30.45
C TYR A 90 -79.11 24.92 31.58
N MET A 91 -79.82 23.83 31.28
CA MET A 91 -80.10 22.77 32.25
C MET A 91 -78.85 22.00 32.61
N SER A 92 -78.69 21.69 33.89
CA SER A 92 -77.61 20.84 34.37
C SER A 92 -77.84 19.35 34.03
N PRO A 93 -76.79 18.52 33.91
CA PRO A 93 -76.92 17.08 33.69
C PRO A 93 -77.85 16.37 34.68
N GLU A 94 -77.84 16.79 35.94
CA GLU A 94 -78.73 16.27 36.98
C GLU A 94 -80.21 16.69 36.80
N GLN A 95 -80.49 17.87 36.24
CA GLN A 95 -81.84 18.25 35.83
C GLN A 95 -82.34 17.42 34.63
N VAL A 96 -81.45 17.12 33.67
CA VAL A 96 -81.80 16.37 32.45
C VAL A 96 -82.00 14.87 32.71
N SER A 97 -81.18 14.27 33.57
CA SER A 97 -81.20 12.82 33.81
C SER A 97 -82.37 12.33 34.67
N ALA A 98 -83.04 13.22 35.42
CA ALA A 98 -84.28 13.06 36.20
C ALA A 98 -84.46 11.81 37.11
N HIS A 99 -83.50 10.87 37.15
CA HIS A 99 -83.55 9.59 37.86
C HIS A 99 -82.25 9.23 38.60
N LEU A 100 -81.22 10.08 38.56
CA LEU A 100 -79.87 9.70 39.02
C LEU A 100 -79.20 10.62 40.06
N GLY A 101 -79.89 11.63 40.62
CA GLY A 101 -79.30 12.46 41.69
C GLY A 101 -80.25 13.45 42.35
N LYS A 102 -79.94 13.86 43.59
CA LYS A 102 -80.62 14.97 44.26
C LYS A 102 -80.23 16.28 43.57
N ILE A 103 -81.22 17.02 43.06
CA ILE A 103 -81.04 18.39 42.56
C ILE A 103 -80.82 19.29 43.78
N ASP A 104 -79.67 19.93 43.85
CA ASP A 104 -79.30 20.92 44.87
C ASP A 104 -78.89 22.26 44.24
N HIS A 105 -78.42 23.21 45.05
CA HIS A 105 -78.05 24.55 44.61
C HIS A 105 -76.94 24.59 43.54
N ARG A 106 -76.16 23.51 43.37
CA ARG A 106 -75.10 23.40 42.34
C ARG A 106 -75.65 23.29 40.92
N THR A 107 -76.95 23.04 40.79
CA THR A 107 -77.68 23.19 39.52
C THR A 107 -77.66 24.63 39.03
N ASP A 108 -77.94 25.61 39.90
CA ASP A 108 -77.93 27.03 39.51
C ASP A 108 -76.52 27.51 39.14
N ILE A 109 -75.49 26.95 39.79
CA ILE A 109 -74.08 27.22 39.45
C ILE A 109 -73.77 26.77 38.02
N TYR A 110 -74.27 25.61 37.59
CA TYR A 110 -74.11 25.13 36.23
C TYR A 110 -74.83 26.03 35.23
N SER A 111 -76.09 26.37 35.51
CA SER A 111 -76.90 27.25 34.65
C SER A 111 -76.29 28.66 34.54
N LEU A 112 -75.73 29.17 35.64
CA LEU A 112 -74.97 30.43 35.64
C LEU A 112 -73.68 30.31 34.83
N GLY A 113 -72.98 29.17 34.90
CA GLY A 113 -71.82 28.85 34.06
C GLY A 113 -72.16 28.80 32.57
N ALA A 114 -73.30 28.20 32.20
CA ALA A 114 -73.82 28.17 30.83
C ALA A 114 -74.24 29.56 30.34
N THR A 115 -74.80 30.38 31.24
CA THR A 115 -75.10 31.80 30.96
C THR A 115 -73.82 32.60 30.72
N LEU A 116 -72.80 32.42 31.57
CA LEU A 116 -71.48 33.04 31.41
C LEU A 116 -70.81 32.60 30.10
N TYR A 117 -70.94 31.33 29.74
CA TYR A 117 -70.45 30.82 28.45
C TYR A 117 -71.06 31.60 27.29
N GLU A 118 -72.37 31.79 27.30
CA GLU A 118 -73.07 32.46 26.22
C GLU A 118 -72.75 33.95 26.17
N LEU A 119 -72.72 34.64 27.30
CA LEU A 119 -72.33 36.06 27.34
C LEU A 119 -70.89 36.27 26.84
N THR A 120 -69.97 35.36 27.16
CA THR A 120 -68.57 35.52 26.74
C THR A 120 -68.31 35.10 25.29
N THR A 121 -69.06 34.12 24.76
CA THR A 121 -68.85 33.59 23.40
C THR A 121 -69.87 34.08 22.37
N LEU A 122 -70.94 34.74 22.83
CA LEU A 122 -72.15 35.11 22.07
C LEU A 122 -72.83 33.89 21.40
N LYS A 123 -72.59 32.67 21.91
CA LYS A 123 -73.18 31.42 21.44
C LYS A 123 -73.54 30.50 22.61
N PRO A 124 -74.67 29.79 22.58
CA PRO A 124 -74.98 28.82 23.62
C PRO A 124 -73.96 27.67 23.62
N ALA A 125 -73.63 27.15 24.80
CA ALA A 125 -72.67 26.05 24.98
C ALA A 125 -73.06 24.78 24.21
N PHE A 126 -74.37 24.50 24.15
CA PHE A 126 -74.96 23.44 23.35
C PHE A 126 -75.96 24.03 22.35
N GLY A 127 -75.60 23.90 21.06
CA GLY A 127 -76.36 24.36 19.90
C GLY A 127 -77.32 23.29 19.37
N GLY A 128 -78.36 23.69 18.62
CA GLY A 128 -79.30 22.74 17.98
C GLY A 128 -80.76 23.22 18.02
N ASN A 129 -81.54 22.87 17.00
CA ASN A 129 -82.96 23.25 16.90
C ASN A 129 -83.91 22.23 17.53
N ARG A 130 -83.44 21.00 17.80
CA ARG A 130 -84.23 19.95 18.44
C ARG A 130 -83.82 19.77 19.90
N ARG A 131 -84.83 19.72 20.78
CA ARG A 131 -84.65 19.64 22.25
C ARG A 131 -83.95 18.36 22.70
N ASP A 132 -84.32 17.21 22.13
CA ASP A 132 -83.75 15.88 22.41
C ASP A 132 -82.23 15.83 22.18
N HIS A 133 -81.74 16.43 21.10
CA HIS A 133 -80.31 16.48 20.79
C HIS A 133 -79.53 17.35 21.79
N VAL A 134 -80.09 18.49 22.19
CA VAL A 134 -79.45 19.38 23.18
C VAL A 134 -79.36 18.68 24.54
N LEU A 135 -80.41 17.99 24.98
CA LEU A 135 -80.42 17.22 26.23
C LEU A 135 -79.39 16.07 26.20
N SER A 136 -79.30 15.35 25.08
CA SER A 136 -78.28 14.30 24.89
C SER A 136 -76.87 14.88 24.96
N ASP A 137 -76.64 16.05 24.36
CA ASP A 137 -75.33 16.70 24.37
C ASP A 137 -74.94 17.17 25.78
N VAL A 138 -75.88 17.74 26.54
CA VAL A 138 -75.70 18.10 27.96
C VAL A 138 -75.24 16.88 28.77
N LEU A 139 -75.77 15.69 28.52
CA LEU A 139 -75.35 14.46 29.21
C LEU A 139 -74.02 13.90 28.68
N GLN A 140 -73.81 13.88 27.37
CA GLN A 140 -72.76 13.05 26.77
C GLN A 140 -71.54 13.80 26.24
N LYS A 141 -71.68 15.06 25.81
CA LYS A 141 -70.61 15.85 25.18
C LYS A 141 -70.13 17.01 26.04
N ASP A 142 -68.83 17.25 26.09
CA ASP A 142 -68.30 18.46 26.71
C ASP A 142 -68.47 19.65 25.76
N PRO A 143 -68.77 20.86 26.26
CA PRO A 143 -68.91 22.04 25.41
C PRO A 143 -67.57 22.42 24.80
N LYS A 144 -67.59 23.01 23.59
CA LYS A 144 -66.37 23.57 22.98
C LYS A 144 -65.76 24.60 23.91
N ALA A 145 -64.44 24.66 24.01
CA ALA A 145 -63.81 25.61 24.93
C ALA A 145 -64.08 27.06 24.45
N PRO A 146 -64.47 28.01 25.32
CA PRO A 146 -64.77 29.40 24.93
C PRO A 146 -63.71 30.04 24.02
N ARG A 147 -62.40 29.86 24.32
CA ARG A 147 -61.31 30.42 23.50
C ARG A 147 -61.16 29.78 22.11
N GLN A 148 -61.75 28.61 21.87
CA GLN A 148 -61.85 28.05 20.52
C GLN A 148 -62.90 28.78 19.67
N ILE A 149 -63.88 29.45 20.31
CA ILE A 149 -64.89 30.25 19.62
C ILE A 149 -64.41 31.70 19.48
N ASN A 150 -63.93 32.27 20.58
CA ASN A 150 -63.39 33.63 20.60
C ASN A 150 -62.05 33.64 21.36
N PRO A 151 -60.90 33.63 20.65
CA PRO A 151 -59.58 33.64 21.28
C PRO A 151 -59.29 34.82 22.21
N ARG A 152 -60.05 35.93 22.09
CA ARG A 152 -59.94 37.12 22.94
C ARG A 152 -60.46 36.89 24.36
N ILE A 153 -61.24 35.84 24.60
CA ILE A 153 -61.71 35.48 25.95
C ILE A 153 -60.48 35.14 26.82
N PRO A 154 -60.33 35.77 28.00
CA PRO A 154 -59.23 35.46 28.90
C PRO A 154 -59.25 33.99 29.37
N LEU A 155 -58.06 33.40 29.52
CA LEU A 155 -57.92 32.00 29.89
C LEU A 155 -58.54 31.69 31.26
N ASP A 156 -58.41 32.62 32.20
CA ASP A 156 -58.97 32.49 33.55
C ASP A 156 -60.51 32.44 33.50
N LEU A 157 -61.13 33.33 32.72
CA LEU A 157 -62.58 33.35 32.54
C LEU A 157 -63.11 32.08 31.86
N GLN A 158 -62.37 31.55 30.86
CA GLN A 158 -62.66 30.22 30.31
C GLN A 158 -62.59 29.14 31.39
N THR A 159 -61.57 29.16 32.24
CA THR A 159 -61.35 28.12 33.26
C THR A 159 -62.44 28.14 34.32
N ILE A 160 -62.88 29.33 34.75
CA ILE A 160 -64.02 29.53 35.64
C ILE A 160 -65.30 28.97 35.01
N CYS A 161 -65.59 29.37 33.76
CA CYS A 161 -66.76 28.91 33.03
C CYS A 161 -66.80 27.38 32.89
N GLN A 162 -65.67 26.76 32.51
CA GLN A 162 -65.57 25.31 32.38
C GLN A 162 -65.74 24.58 33.72
N LYS A 163 -65.18 25.12 34.81
CA LYS A 163 -65.37 24.53 36.16
C LYS A 163 -66.82 24.64 36.62
N ALA A 164 -67.48 25.76 36.37
CA ALA A 164 -68.90 25.94 36.71
C ALA A 164 -69.79 24.95 35.92
N MET A 165 -69.45 24.66 34.66
CA MET A 165 -70.18 23.74 33.79
C MET A 165 -69.70 22.28 33.85
N GLU A 166 -68.91 21.89 34.85
CA GLU A 166 -68.35 20.53 34.89
C GLU A 166 -69.46 19.50 35.14
N LYS A 167 -69.57 18.44 34.35
CA LYS A 167 -70.77 17.57 34.40
C LYS A 167 -71.01 16.91 35.76
N ASP A 168 -69.92 16.55 36.44
CA ASP A 168 -69.92 16.00 37.80
C ASP A 168 -70.07 17.14 38.83
N ALA A 169 -71.20 17.18 39.54
CA ALA A 169 -71.53 18.25 40.49
C ALA A 169 -70.51 18.39 41.63
N ASP A 170 -69.89 17.29 42.05
CA ASP A 170 -68.87 17.30 43.12
C ASP A 170 -67.56 17.96 42.68
N ARG A 171 -67.37 18.17 41.37
CA ARG A 171 -66.18 18.82 40.80
C ARG A 171 -66.41 20.27 40.39
N ARG A 172 -67.66 20.76 40.48
CA ARG A 172 -68.01 22.18 40.29
C ARG A 172 -67.60 23.00 41.51
N TYR A 173 -67.85 24.31 41.45
CA TYR A 173 -67.90 25.13 42.65
C TYR A 173 -68.97 24.59 43.59
N GLN A 174 -68.64 24.48 44.88
CA GLN A 174 -69.55 23.90 45.86
C GLN A 174 -70.55 24.93 46.39
N THR A 175 -70.30 26.22 46.20
CA THR A 175 -71.26 27.30 46.49
C THR A 175 -71.21 28.38 45.39
N ALA A 176 -72.30 29.13 45.21
CA ALA A 176 -72.32 30.24 44.25
C ALA A 176 -71.37 31.38 44.67
N SER A 177 -71.14 31.58 45.97
CA SER A 177 -70.13 32.54 46.46
C SER A 177 -68.69 32.17 46.04
N GLU A 178 -68.33 30.88 45.96
CA GLU A 178 -67.01 30.50 45.44
C GLU A 178 -66.82 30.89 43.97
N LEU A 179 -67.88 30.76 43.16
CA LEU A 179 -67.88 31.23 41.76
C LEU A 179 -67.78 32.75 41.69
N ALA A 180 -68.53 33.49 42.52
CA ALA A 180 -68.45 34.95 42.62
C ALA A 180 -67.03 35.42 42.98
N ASN A 181 -66.38 34.74 43.93
CA ASN A 181 -65.03 35.05 44.35
C ASN A 181 -63.99 34.83 43.24
N ASP A 182 -64.10 33.76 42.45
CA ASP A 182 -63.20 33.54 41.32
C ASP A 182 -63.44 34.55 40.18
N LEU A 183 -64.69 34.95 39.92
CA LEU A 183 -65.01 36.02 38.98
C LEU A 183 -64.44 37.37 39.42
N ARG A 184 -64.52 37.71 40.71
CA ARG A 184 -63.89 38.90 41.29
C ARG A 184 -62.38 38.86 41.23
N ARG A 185 -61.77 37.71 41.56
CA ARG A 185 -60.32 37.52 41.43
C ARG A 185 -59.88 37.77 40.00
N PHE A 186 -60.63 37.28 39.02
CA PHE A 186 -60.37 37.56 37.61
C PHE A 186 -60.45 39.08 37.30
N THR A 187 -61.48 39.80 37.74
CA THR A 187 -61.61 41.25 37.50
C THR A 187 -60.55 42.07 38.23
N ASP A 188 -60.11 41.61 39.41
CA ASP A 188 -59.07 42.24 40.22
C ASP A 188 -57.65 41.83 39.78
N ARG A 189 -57.53 41.05 38.70
CA ARG A 189 -56.26 40.50 38.18
C ARG A 189 -55.49 39.67 39.22
N ARG A 190 -56.19 39.01 40.14
CA ARG A 190 -55.65 38.06 41.11
C ARG A 190 -55.76 36.63 40.57
N THR A 191 -54.93 35.74 41.09
CA THR A 191 -54.96 34.32 40.73
C THR A 191 -56.29 33.67 41.12
N ILE A 192 -56.96 33.06 40.13
CA ILE A 192 -58.22 32.33 40.35
C ILE A 192 -57.97 31.00 41.08
N GLY A 193 -58.96 30.51 41.82
CA GLY A 193 -58.92 29.22 42.51
C GLY A 193 -59.17 28.02 41.59
N ALA A 194 -59.81 28.20 40.43
CA ALA A 194 -60.01 27.12 39.46
C ALA A 194 -58.72 26.67 38.79
N ARG A 195 -58.48 25.35 38.74
CA ARG A 195 -57.31 24.72 38.10
C ARG A 195 -57.72 23.87 36.89
N ARG A 196 -56.90 23.90 35.82
CA ARG A 196 -57.14 23.12 34.59
C ARG A 196 -56.82 21.63 34.79
N VAL A 197 -57.62 20.74 34.19
CA VAL A 197 -57.35 19.30 34.15
C VAL A 197 -56.21 19.01 33.16
N GLY A 198 -55.08 18.49 33.66
CA GLY A 198 -53.89 18.16 32.87
C GLY A 198 -54.01 16.89 32.01
N ILE A 199 -53.01 16.65 31.14
CA ILE A 199 -52.97 15.51 30.19
C ILE A 199 -53.06 14.17 30.92
N VAL A 200 -52.33 14.02 32.03
CA VAL A 200 -52.36 12.81 32.87
C VAL A 200 -53.78 12.51 33.39
N GLY A 201 -54.50 13.56 33.81
CA GLY A 201 -55.89 13.43 34.25
C GLY A 201 -56.85 13.01 33.14
N LYS A 202 -56.61 13.45 31.89
CA LYS A 202 -57.38 13.02 30.72
C LYS A 202 -57.11 11.56 30.34
N THR A 203 -55.86 11.12 30.41
CA THR A 203 -55.46 9.73 30.11
C THR A 203 -56.03 8.76 31.14
N ILE A 204 -56.04 9.12 32.43
CA ILE A 204 -56.68 8.33 33.49
C ILE A 204 -58.20 8.23 33.27
N ARG A 205 -58.87 9.35 32.94
CA ARG A 205 -60.31 9.35 32.62
C ARG A 205 -60.65 8.48 31.42
N TRP A 206 -59.82 8.49 30.37
CA TRP A 206 -60.00 7.62 29.19
C TRP A 206 -59.81 6.13 29.54
N SER A 207 -58.77 5.80 30.31
CA SER A 207 -58.47 4.43 30.74
C SER A 207 -59.58 3.85 31.63
N GLN A 208 -60.15 4.65 32.53
CA GLN A 208 -61.28 4.24 33.38
C GLN A 208 -62.57 3.97 32.60
N ARG A 209 -62.78 4.68 31.48
CA ARG A 209 -63.97 4.57 30.63
C ARG A 209 -63.88 3.40 29.63
N ASN A 210 -62.67 2.97 29.26
CA ASN A 210 -62.41 1.93 28.25
C ASN A 210 -61.39 0.87 28.73
N ARG A 211 -61.76 0.08 29.76
CA ARG A 211 -60.83 -0.86 30.45
C ARG A 211 -60.18 -1.93 29.54
N SER A 212 -60.93 -2.51 28.60
CA SER A 212 -60.42 -3.56 27.70
C SER A 212 -59.38 -3.02 26.70
N LEU A 213 -59.63 -1.85 26.12
CA LEU A 213 -58.69 -1.19 25.21
C LEU A 213 -57.38 -0.80 25.92
N ALA A 214 -57.46 -0.33 27.17
CA ALA A 214 -56.26 0.03 27.93
C ALA A 214 -55.31 -1.18 28.13
N VAL A 215 -55.85 -2.37 28.45
CA VAL A 215 -55.05 -3.60 28.58
C VAL A 215 -54.41 -3.99 27.25
N VAL A 216 -55.15 -3.94 26.15
CA VAL A 216 -54.63 -4.23 24.81
C VAL A 216 -53.51 -3.26 24.44
N THR A 217 -53.67 -1.96 24.70
CA THR A 217 -52.63 -0.96 24.43
C THR A 217 -51.35 -1.24 25.20
N VAL A 218 -51.43 -1.63 26.48
CA VAL A 218 -50.24 -1.97 27.29
C VAL A 218 -49.54 -3.22 26.75
N LEU A 219 -50.29 -4.27 26.40
CA LEU A 219 -49.71 -5.49 25.82
C LEU A 219 -49.02 -5.22 24.48
N LEU A 220 -49.63 -4.39 23.64
CA LEU A 220 -49.08 -4.02 22.33
C LEU A 220 -47.78 -3.20 22.48
N LEU A 221 -47.73 -2.30 23.46
CA LEU A 221 -46.51 -1.56 23.81
C LEU A 221 -45.41 -2.50 24.32
N LEU A 222 -45.74 -3.50 25.16
CA LEU A 222 -44.77 -4.49 25.62
C LEU A 222 -44.20 -5.30 24.46
N VAL A 223 -45.04 -5.76 23.53
CA VAL A 223 -44.59 -6.47 22.33
C VAL A 223 -43.66 -5.59 21.49
N LEU A 224 -44.03 -4.33 21.24
CA LEU A 224 -43.18 -3.39 20.50
C LEU A 224 -41.84 -3.14 21.19
N LEU A 225 -41.82 -2.97 22.52
CA LEU A 225 -40.60 -2.78 23.29
C LEU A 225 -39.70 -4.02 23.28
N THR A 226 -40.27 -5.22 23.39
CA THR A 226 -39.50 -6.47 23.28
C THR A 226 -38.94 -6.67 21.87
N GLY A 227 -39.73 -6.40 20.82
CA GLY A 227 -39.27 -6.42 19.44
C GLY A 227 -38.13 -5.43 19.19
N ALA A 228 -38.27 -4.19 19.66
CA ALA A 228 -37.22 -3.19 19.59
C ALA A 228 -35.95 -3.63 20.35
N SER A 229 -36.11 -4.21 21.55
CA SER A 229 -34.99 -4.73 22.33
C SER A 229 -34.24 -5.86 21.62
N LEU A 230 -34.96 -6.79 20.98
CA LEU A 230 -34.36 -7.88 20.21
C LEU A 230 -33.64 -7.36 18.96
N ILE A 231 -34.22 -6.40 18.24
CA ILE A 231 -33.57 -5.76 17.09
C ILE A 231 -32.28 -5.07 17.52
N VAL A 232 -32.32 -4.31 18.62
CA VAL A 232 -31.13 -3.62 19.17
C VAL A 232 -30.06 -4.63 19.61
N ARG A 233 -30.46 -5.73 20.28
CA ARG A 233 -29.52 -6.79 20.67
C ARG A 233 -28.87 -7.45 19.45
N HIS A 234 -29.67 -7.82 18.45
CA HIS A 234 -29.18 -8.42 17.21
C HIS A 234 -28.22 -7.47 16.46
N SER A 235 -28.55 -6.17 16.37
CA SER A 235 -27.67 -5.19 15.74
C SER A 235 -26.34 -5.02 16.49
N LEU A 236 -26.37 -5.01 17.83
CA LEU A 236 -25.18 -4.91 18.66
C LEU A 236 -24.30 -6.16 18.56
N GLU A 237 -24.90 -7.35 18.52
CA GLU A 237 -24.17 -8.61 18.34
C GLU A 237 -23.51 -8.69 16.97
N ASN A 238 -24.22 -8.32 15.90
CA ASN A 238 -23.64 -8.25 14.56
C ASN A 238 -22.50 -7.23 14.49
N GLN A 239 -22.64 -6.08 15.16
CA GLN A 239 -21.57 -5.07 15.23
C GLN A 239 -20.34 -5.59 16.01
N ARG A 240 -20.54 -6.34 17.11
CA ARG A 240 -19.45 -6.95 17.86
C ARG A 240 -18.70 -8.01 17.04
N ARG A 241 -19.44 -8.89 16.35
CA ARG A 241 -18.84 -9.91 15.47
C ARG A 241 -18.04 -9.27 14.34
N TRP A 242 -18.59 -8.24 13.70
CA TRP A 242 -17.88 -7.43 12.71
C TRP A 242 -16.58 -6.84 13.28
N GLU A 243 -16.59 -6.25 14.47
CA GLU A 243 -15.37 -5.67 15.05
C GLU A 243 -14.29 -6.71 15.36
N ILE A 244 -14.68 -7.93 15.76
CA ILE A 244 -13.74 -9.05 15.98
C ILE A 244 -13.15 -9.50 14.64
N ASP A 245 -13.99 -9.81 13.66
CA ASP A 245 -13.56 -10.26 12.33
C ASP A 245 -12.70 -9.19 11.63
N ARG A 246 -13.05 -7.90 11.78
CA ARG A 246 -12.28 -6.77 11.24
C ARG A 246 -10.91 -6.66 11.92
N ARG A 247 -10.82 -6.85 13.23
CA ARG A 247 -9.55 -6.84 13.95
C ARG A 247 -8.65 -7.98 13.50
N ASP A 248 -9.21 -9.16 13.29
CA ASP A 248 -8.46 -10.33 12.81
C ASP A 248 -7.83 -10.05 11.44
N VAL A 249 -8.60 -9.47 10.50
CA VAL A 249 -8.05 -9.00 9.20
C VAL A 249 -6.93 -7.99 9.40
N VAL A 250 -7.11 -6.98 10.26
CA VAL A 250 -6.09 -5.94 10.49
C VAL A 250 -4.81 -6.50 11.10
N THR A 251 -4.92 -7.49 11.98
CA THR A 251 -3.77 -8.22 12.52
C THR A 251 -3.07 -9.01 11.41
N LYS A 252 -3.82 -9.79 10.62
CA LYS A 252 -3.27 -10.59 9.53
C LYS A 252 -2.66 -9.77 8.40
N LEU A 253 -3.15 -8.56 8.14
CA LEU A 253 -2.51 -7.64 7.18
C LEU A 253 -1.03 -7.38 7.50
N ARG A 254 -0.61 -7.53 8.75
CA ARG A 254 0.80 -7.38 9.17
C ARG A 254 1.56 -8.69 9.25
N GLU A 255 0.89 -9.78 9.63
CA GLU A 255 1.52 -11.08 9.85
C GLU A 255 1.57 -11.95 8.60
N ASP A 256 0.44 -12.06 7.90
CA ASP A 256 0.24 -12.89 6.72
C ASP A 256 -0.81 -12.22 5.82
N PRO A 257 -0.36 -11.35 4.90
CA PRO A 257 -1.24 -10.63 4.00
C PRO A 257 -2.07 -11.52 3.06
N VAL A 258 -1.59 -12.72 2.71
CA VAL A 258 -2.33 -13.69 1.87
C VAL A 258 -3.52 -14.23 2.64
N GLU A 259 -3.30 -14.57 3.91
CA GLU A 259 -4.36 -15.00 4.81
C GLU A 259 -5.38 -13.88 5.07
N ALA A 260 -4.92 -12.62 5.20
CA ALA A 260 -5.81 -11.46 5.29
C ALA A 260 -6.75 -11.35 4.07
N LEU A 261 -6.21 -11.55 2.85
CA LEU A 261 -7.01 -11.55 1.61
C LEU A 261 -8.05 -12.68 1.62
N ARG A 262 -7.68 -13.87 2.08
CA ARG A 262 -8.60 -15.02 2.24
C ARG A 262 -9.75 -14.68 3.18
N ILE A 263 -9.44 -14.11 4.35
CA ILE A 263 -10.44 -13.71 5.35
C ILE A 263 -11.36 -12.63 4.76
N ILE A 264 -10.82 -11.58 4.12
CA ILE A 264 -11.61 -10.51 3.49
C ILE A 264 -12.65 -11.10 2.53
N ARG A 265 -12.28 -12.07 1.69
CA ARG A 265 -13.22 -12.73 0.78
C ARG A 265 -14.32 -13.52 1.48
N LEU A 266 -14.00 -14.22 2.57
CA LEU A 266 -14.99 -14.90 3.40
C LEU A 266 -15.95 -13.88 4.03
N LEU A 267 -15.43 -12.75 4.50
CA LEU A 267 -16.22 -11.69 5.12
C LEU A 267 -17.14 -10.97 4.12
N LYS A 268 -16.73 -10.80 2.86
CA LYS A 268 -17.59 -10.22 1.80
C LYS A 268 -18.89 -11.01 1.60
N ARG A 269 -18.82 -12.34 1.74
CA ARG A 269 -20.02 -13.20 1.68
C ARG A 269 -20.86 -13.14 2.96
N ARG A 270 -20.22 -12.98 4.12
CA ARG A 270 -20.88 -12.96 5.43
C ARG A 270 -21.54 -11.60 5.75
N TYR A 271 -20.95 -10.49 5.31
CA TYR A 271 -21.38 -9.13 5.61
C TYR A 271 -21.57 -8.28 4.33
N PRO A 272 -22.58 -8.57 3.50
CA PRO A 272 -22.83 -7.82 2.26
C PRO A 272 -23.08 -6.31 2.51
N ASP A 273 -23.70 -5.94 3.64
CA ASP A 273 -23.97 -4.55 4.04
C ASP A 273 -22.72 -3.77 4.50
N ARG A 274 -21.52 -4.37 4.40
CA ARG A 274 -20.23 -3.79 4.81
C ARG A 274 -19.18 -3.86 3.70
N LEU A 275 -19.63 -3.98 2.44
CA LEU A 275 -18.74 -4.13 1.30
C LEU A 275 -17.72 -2.99 1.18
N ASP A 276 -18.12 -1.73 1.37
CA ASP A 276 -17.21 -0.57 1.29
C ASP A 276 -16.06 -0.65 2.31
N ALA A 277 -16.36 -1.08 3.54
CA ALA A 277 -15.34 -1.23 4.59
C ALA A 277 -14.37 -2.38 4.27
N LEU A 278 -14.86 -3.47 3.67
CA LEU A 278 -14.04 -4.60 3.24
C LEU A 278 -13.19 -4.26 2.01
N LEU A 279 -13.73 -3.51 1.04
CA LEU A 279 -12.96 -2.98 -0.11
C LEU A 279 -11.84 -2.05 0.38
N THR A 280 -12.12 -1.19 1.36
CA THR A 280 -11.10 -0.32 1.99
C THR A 280 -10.00 -1.12 2.71
N LEU A 281 -10.32 -2.30 3.26
CA LEU A 281 -9.30 -3.18 3.85
C LEU A 281 -8.50 -3.92 2.77
N GLU A 282 -9.14 -4.30 1.66
CA GLU A 282 -8.49 -4.93 0.52
C GLU A 282 -7.49 -4.00 -0.16
N THR A 283 -7.79 -2.70 -0.28
CA THR A 283 -6.81 -1.71 -0.78
C THR A 283 -5.61 -1.53 0.14
N LYS A 284 -5.72 -1.91 1.42
CA LYS A 284 -4.59 -1.91 2.37
C LYS A 284 -3.70 -3.15 2.24
N VAL A 285 -4.18 -4.22 1.59
CA VAL A 285 -3.37 -5.40 1.28
C VAL A 285 -2.23 -5.00 0.34
N GLY A 286 -2.55 -4.30 -0.75
CA GLY A 286 -1.58 -3.73 -1.65
C GLY A 286 -2.19 -3.18 -2.95
N PRO A 287 -1.37 -2.86 -3.96
CA PRO A 287 -1.84 -2.21 -5.19
C PRO A 287 -2.78 -3.13 -5.99
N GLU A 288 -3.72 -2.54 -6.72
CA GLU A 288 -4.54 -3.28 -7.68
C GLU A 288 -3.69 -3.60 -8.92
N ILE A 289 -3.71 -4.86 -9.35
CA ILE A 289 -2.99 -5.35 -10.52
C ILE A 289 -3.97 -6.04 -11.46
N GLU A 290 -3.83 -5.76 -12.76
CA GLU A 290 -4.56 -6.42 -13.83
C GLU A 290 -3.82 -7.68 -14.28
N ILE A 291 -4.46 -8.84 -14.15
CA ILE A 291 -3.88 -10.15 -14.50
C ILE A 291 -4.60 -10.70 -15.74
N LEU A 292 -3.84 -10.87 -16.81
CA LEU A 292 -4.26 -11.40 -18.09
C LEU A 292 -3.56 -12.73 -18.34
N SER A 293 -4.21 -13.62 -19.09
CA SER A 293 -3.56 -14.82 -19.62
C SER A 293 -3.85 -14.98 -21.11
N ASP A 294 -2.95 -15.66 -21.79
CA ASP A 294 -3.12 -16.12 -23.16
C ASP A 294 -2.98 -17.65 -23.19
N PRO A 295 -4.05 -18.41 -23.49
CA PRO A 295 -5.43 -17.96 -23.68
C PRO A 295 -6.08 -17.47 -22.37
N LEU A 296 -7.14 -16.66 -22.48
CA LEU A 296 -7.91 -16.17 -21.33
C LEU A 296 -8.64 -17.29 -20.60
N GLY A 297 -8.94 -17.09 -19.31
CA GLY A 297 -9.73 -18.00 -18.49
C GLY A 297 -8.93 -18.85 -17.50
N ALA A 298 -7.62 -18.59 -17.36
CA ALA A 298 -6.78 -19.27 -16.38
C ALA A 298 -7.20 -18.92 -14.95
N GLU A 299 -7.38 -19.92 -14.09
CA GLU A 299 -7.59 -19.73 -12.65
C GLU A 299 -6.28 -19.25 -12.01
N ILE A 300 -6.34 -18.12 -11.31
CA ILE A 300 -5.22 -17.53 -10.59
C ILE A 300 -5.35 -17.83 -9.11
N ARG A 301 -4.29 -18.34 -8.48
CA ARG A 301 -4.17 -18.52 -7.02
C ARG A 301 -2.94 -17.76 -6.52
N VAL A 302 -3.00 -17.24 -5.29
CA VAL A 302 -1.86 -16.58 -4.63
C VAL A 302 -1.49 -17.29 -3.34
N GLN A 303 -0.21 -17.42 -3.04
CA GLN A 303 0.29 -18.10 -1.85
C GLN A 303 1.55 -17.43 -1.30
N SER A 304 1.71 -17.48 0.02
CA SER A 304 2.90 -17.00 0.73
C SER A 304 4.03 -18.03 0.72
N ASP A 305 3.72 -19.30 0.44
CA ASP A 305 4.64 -20.43 0.38
C ASP A 305 4.29 -21.31 -0.83
N TYR A 306 5.31 -21.74 -1.57
CA TYR A 306 5.21 -22.59 -2.75
C TYR A 306 4.52 -23.94 -2.48
N SER A 307 4.64 -24.47 -1.26
CA SER A 307 4.12 -25.79 -0.87
C SER A 307 2.61 -25.81 -0.53
N ASN A 308 1.95 -24.66 -0.51
CA ASN A 308 0.57 -24.51 -0.06
C ASN A 308 -0.43 -24.48 -1.24
N HIS A 309 -1.71 -24.75 -0.98
CA HIS A 309 -2.75 -24.81 -2.05
C HIS A 309 -3.27 -23.44 -2.54
N GLY A 310 -2.70 -22.34 -2.04
CA GLY A 310 -3.01 -20.96 -2.42
C GLY A 310 -4.48 -20.49 -2.22
N VAL A 311 -4.68 -19.18 -2.38
CA VAL A 311 -5.98 -18.50 -2.32
C VAL A 311 -6.40 -18.13 -3.74
N SER A 312 -7.48 -18.73 -4.24
CA SER A 312 -8.00 -18.48 -5.59
C SER A 312 -8.51 -17.03 -5.73
N LEU A 313 -7.90 -16.26 -6.63
CA LEU A 313 -8.26 -14.88 -6.99
C LEU A 313 -9.41 -14.80 -8.01
N GLY A 314 -9.60 -15.85 -8.82
CA GLY A 314 -10.57 -15.88 -9.90
C GLY A 314 -9.94 -16.31 -11.23
N ARG A 315 -10.65 -16.12 -12.34
CA ARG A 315 -10.17 -16.44 -13.69
C ARG A 315 -9.82 -15.18 -14.48
N THR A 316 -8.77 -15.23 -15.28
CA THR A 316 -8.37 -14.12 -16.16
C THR A 316 -9.42 -13.84 -17.25
N PRO A 317 -9.57 -12.58 -17.70
CA PRO A 317 -8.91 -11.38 -17.19
C PRO A 317 -9.50 -10.98 -15.83
N LEU A 318 -8.66 -10.64 -14.85
CA LEU A 318 -9.11 -10.20 -13.52
C LEU A 318 -8.29 -9.04 -12.99
N ARG A 319 -8.86 -8.29 -12.04
CA ARG A 319 -8.15 -7.30 -11.23
C ARG A 319 -8.17 -7.72 -9.77
N ALA A 320 -7.02 -7.64 -9.10
CA ALA A 320 -6.90 -8.01 -7.70
C ALA A 320 -5.87 -7.14 -6.98
N ASN A 321 -6.15 -6.79 -5.72
CA ASN A 321 -5.16 -6.22 -4.82
C ASN A 321 -4.24 -7.33 -4.29
N LEU A 322 -2.95 -7.24 -4.60
CA LEU A 322 -1.95 -8.21 -4.15
C LEU A 322 -1.09 -7.64 -3.02
N PRO A 323 -0.74 -8.44 -1.99
CA PRO A 323 0.11 -7.98 -0.90
C PRO A 323 1.46 -7.46 -1.34
N LYS A 324 1.93 -6.32 -0.79
CA LYS A 324 3.30 -5.80 -0.99
C LYS A 324 4.37 -6.65 -0.30
N SER A 325 4.43 -7.93 -0.64
CA SER A 325 5.40 -8.90 -0.14
C SER A 325 5.75 -9.86 -1.26
N ASP A 326 6.76 -10.68 -1.02
CA ASP A 326 7.07 -11.82 -1.87
C ASP A 326 5.93 -12.84 -1.84
N LEU A 327 5.43 -13.21 -3.01
CA LEU A 327 4.27 -14.09 -3.21
C LEU A 327 4.54 -15.04 -4.37
N PHE A 328 3.93 -16.21 -4.33
CA PHE A 328 3.81 -17.05 -5.51
C PHE A 328 2.41 -16.92 -6.10
N LEU A 329 2.33 -16.74 -7.41
CA LEU A 329 1.10 -16.75 -8.17
C LEU A 329 1.07 -17.93 -9.12
N THR A 330 0.03 -18.73 -9.00
CA THR A 330 -0.17 -19.92 -9.82
C THR A 330 -1.34 -19.69 -10.76
N ALA A 331 -1.13 -19.90 -12.05
CA ALA A 331 -2.13 -19.80 -13.09
C ALA A 331 -2.36 -21.16 -13.74
N SER A 332 -3.61 -21.60 -13.82
CA SER A 332 -3.97 -22.91 -14.35
C SER A 332 -5.16 -22.80 -15.32
N LEU A 333 -4.99 -23.27 -16.56
CA LEU A 333 -6.12 -23.45 -17.50
C LEU A 333 -6.84 -24.77 -17.23
N ASP A 334 -6.07 -25.82 -16.96
CA ASP A 334 -6.50 -27.13 -16.47
C ASP A 334 -5.45 -27.72 -15.50
N ARG A 335 -5.66 -28.96 -15.03
CA ARG A 335 -4.75 -29.60 -14.04
C ARG A 335 -3.33 -29.85 -14.56
N ASN A 336 -3.10 -29.82 -15.87
CA ASN A 336 -1.81 -30.14 -16.47
C ASN A 336 -1.08 -28.89 -16.99
N ASP A 337 -1.81 -27.80 -17.25
CA ASP A 337 -1.29 -26.51 -17.71
C ASP A 337 -1.22 -25.49 -16.55
N GLU A 338 -0.40 -25.79 -15.54
CA GLU A 338 -0.16 -24.94 -14.38
C GLU A 338 1.20 -24.23 -14.48
N LEU A 339 1.20 -22.90 -14.32
CA LEU A 339 2.37 -22.04 -14.28
C LEU A 339 2.41 -21.34 -12.93
N THR A 340 3.48 -21.54 -12.15
CA THR A 340 3.71 -20.78 -10.92
C THR A 340 4.84 -19.78 -11.12
N VAL A 341 4.56 -18.51 -10.90
CA VAL A 341 5.51 -17.40 -10.97
C VAL A 341 5.71 -16.80 -9.58
N PHE A 342 6.91 -16.31 -9.29
CA PHE A 342 7.18 -15.57 -8.07
C PHE A 342 6.98 -14.07 -8.34
N HIS A 343 6.46 -13.34 -7.37
CA HIS A 343 6.15 -11.94 -7.55
C HIS A 343 6.26 -11.12 -6.28
N ASN A 344 6.87 -9.96 -6.46
CA ASN A 344 6.78 -8.86 -5.52
C ASN A 344 6.03 -7.67 -6.17
N PRO A 345 4.78 -7.39 -5.77
CA PRO A 345 4.00 -6.26 -6.31
C PRO A 345 4.50 -4.89 -5.83
N ALA A 346 5.53 -4.82 -4.99
CA ALA A 346 6.21 -3.56 -4.70
C ALA A 346 7.04 -3.03 -5.90
N GLU A 347 7.27 -3.84 -6.94
CA GLU A 347 8.31 -3.56 -7.96
C GLU A 347 7.82 -3.30 -9.39
N GLU A 348 6.61 -2.73 -9.52
CA GLU A 348 6.13 -2.02 -10.72
C GLU A 348 5.82 -2.87 -11.97
N SER A 349 4.57 -3.32 -12.06
CA SER A 349 3.77 -3.19 -13.29
C SER A 349 2.28 -3.33 -12.96
N PRO A 350 1.39 -2.41 -13.39
CA PRO A 350 -0.05 -2.47 -13.08
C PRO A 350 -0.77 -3.58 -13.88
N ARG A 351 -0.08 -4.24 -14.81
CA ARG A 351 -0.62 -5.27 -15.68
C ARG A 351 0.36 -6.42 -15.87
N TRP A 352 -0.18 -7.62 -15.88
CA TRP A 352 0.51 -8.89 -16.01
C TRP A 352 -0.06 -9.73 -17.14
N ASN A 353 0.81 -10.30 -17.97
CA ASN A 353 0.43 -11.13 -19.10
C ASN A 353 1.07 -12.51 -18.97
N LEU A 354 0.29 -13.50 -18.54
CA LEU A 354 0.73 -14.89 -18.42
C LEU A 354 0.53 -15.60 -19.75
N ARG A 355 1.52 -16.35 -20.24
CA ARG A 355 1.39 -17.15 -21.47
C ARG A 355 1.36 -18.63 -21.13
N LEU A 356 0.28 -19.29 -21.54
CA LEU A 356 0.01 -20.71 -21.38
C LEU A 356 -0.32 -21.31 -22.77
N PRO A 357 -0.16 -22.62 -22.99
CA PRO A 357 0.31 -23.65 -22.05
C PRO A 357 1.84 -23.72 -21.95
N VAL A 358 2.33 -24.14 -20.78
CA VAL A 358 3.72 -24.52 -20.54
C VAL A 358 3.86 -26.03 -20.59
N LYS A 359 4.94 -26.54 -21.19
CA LYS A 359 5.24 -27.98 -21.14
C LYS A 359 5.39 -28.42 -19.66
N PRO A 360 4.96 -29.64 -19.29
CA PRO A 360 5.13 -30.14 -17.92
C PRO A 360 6.59 -30.04 -17.46
N GLY A 361 6.80 -29.48 -16.26
CA GLY A 361 8.13 -29.25 -15.68
C GLY A 361 8.90 -28.05 -16.26
N MET A 362 8.29 -27.25 -17.13
CA MET A 362 8.86 -26.01 -17.66
C MET A 362 8.09 -24.77 -17.20
N VAL A 363 8.77 -23.63 -17.21
CA VAL A 363 8.19 -22.31 -16.99
C VAL A 363 8.32 -21.45 -18.25
N ALA A 364 7.38 -20.52 -18.44
CA ALA A 364 7.38 -19.59 -19.56
C ALA A 364 8.21 -18.36 -19.23
N ILE A 365 9.21 -18.07 -20.06
CA ILE A 365 10.02 -16.87 -19.98
C ILE A 365 9.51 -15.88 -21.04
N PRO A 366 8.90 -14.75 -20.64
CA PRO A 366 8.32 -13.79 -21.57
C PRO A 366 9.39 -13.03 -22.37
N LYS A 367 8.96 -12.41 -23.47
CA LYS A 367 9.74 -11.35 -24.12
C LYS A 367 9.79 -10.17 -23.13
N SER A 368 10.96 -9.58 -22.94
CA SER A 368 11.13 -8.49 -21.99
C SER A 368 10.76 -7.15 -22.61
N TRP A 369 10.37 -6.20 -21.76
CA TRP A 369 10.22 -4.80 -22.17
C TRP A 369 11.56 -4.21 -22.63
N HIS A 370 12.68 -4.70 -22.07
CA HIS A 370 14.03 -4.28 -22.47
C HIS A 370 14.43 -4.76 -23.87
N ASP A 371 13.72 -5.73 -24.46
CA ASP A 371 14.00 -6.15 -25.84
C ASP A 371 13.62 -5.08 -26.88
N ASP A 372 12.72 -4.16 -26.50
CA ASP A 372 12.35 -3.00 -27.33
C ASP A 372 13.14 -1.74 -26.92
N ASN A 373 13.96 -1.82 -25.85
CA ASN A 373 14.84 -0.76 -25.35
C ASN A 373 16.18 -1.36 -24.85
N PRO A 374 17.00 -1.98 -25.74
CA PRO A 374 18.14 -2.82 -25.35
C PRO A 374 19.22 -2.08 -24.55
N HIS A 375 19.30 -0.76 -24.69
CA HIS A 375 20.23 0.10 -23.94
C HIS A 375 19.91 0.16 -22.45
N GLN A 376 18.66 -0.03 -22.04
CA GLN A 376 18.27 -0.06 -20.63
C GLN A 376 18.39 -1.46 -19.99
N CYS A 377 18.90 -2.44 -20.74
CA CYS A 377 19.00 -3.82 -20.29
C CYS A 377 20.23 -4.01 -19.39
N ARG A 378 20.02 -4.33 -18.10
CA ARG A 378 21.12 -4.63 -17.15
C ARG A 378 22.01 -5.80 -17.61
N MET A 379 21.47 -6.74 -18.38
CA MET A 379 22.25 -7.81 -19.00
C MET A 379 23.27 -7.29 -20.03
N ALA A 380 22.91 -6.25 -20.78
CA ALA A 380 23.81 -5.64 -21.74
C ALA A 380 25.03 -5.03 -21.04
N TRP A 381 24.82 -4.47 -19.85
CA TRP A 381 25.89 -4.01 -18.97
C TRP A 381 26.76 -5.18 -18.45
N MET A 382 26.17 -6.28 -17.95
CA MET A 382 26.96 -7.42 -17.41
C MET A 382 27.80 -8.15 -18.44
N LEU A 383 27.29 -8.26 -19.66
CA LEU A 383 28.04 -8.87 -20.76
C LEU A 383 28.94 -7.85 -21.46
N ASN A 384 28.88 -6.57 -21.08
CA ASN A 384 29.57 -5.47 -21.74
C ASN A 384 29.28 -5.46 -23.25
N ARG A 385 28.02 -5.69 -23.64
CA ARG A 385 27.54 -5.96 -25.02
C ARG A 385 26.08 -5.60 -25.20
N GLN A 386 25.64 -5.18 -26.38
CA GLN A 386 24.21 -5.05 -26.68
C GLN A 386 23.53 -6.42 -26.62
N MET A 387 22.38 -6.49 -25.95
CA MET A 387 21.58 -7.71 -25.88
C MET A 387 20.73 -7.89 -27.13
N PRO A 388 20.77 -9.06 -27.79
CA PRO A 388 19.82 -9.34 -28.87
C PRO A 388 18.40 -9.45 -28.32
N SER A 389 17.41 -9.07 -29.12
CA SER A 389 15.99 -9.25 -28.78
C SER A 389 15.68 -10.75 -28.60
N ILE A 390 15.24 -11.17 -27.41
CA ILE A 390 14.96 -12.58 -27.11
C ILE A 390 13.45 -12.83 -27.17
N PRO A 391 12.94 -13.60 -28.17
CA PRO A 391 11.53 -13.97 -28.17
C PRO A 391 11.16 -14.80 -26.95
N ALA A 392 9.89 -14.78 -26.56
CA ALA A 392 9.39 -15.62 -25.48
C ALA A 392 9.68 -17.11 -25.73
N PHE A 393 10.15 -17.80 -24.69
CA PHE A 393 10.55 -19.21 -24.73
C PHE A 393 10.12 -19.91 -23.45
N GLN A 394 10.36 -21.22 -23.36
CA GLN A 394 10.12 -21.99 -22.15
C GLN A 394 11.44 -22.62 -21.69
N MET A 395 11.63 -22.76 -20.38
CA MET A 395 12.82 -23.36 -19.77
C MET A 395 12.39 -24.33 -18.69
N ASP A 396 13.14 -25.40 -18.48
CA ASP A 396 12.92 -26.30 -17.35
C ASP A 396 12.93 -25.50 -16.05
N GLN A 397 11.95 -25.81 -15.20
CA GLN A 397 11.82 -25.17 -13.90
C GLN A 397 13.08 -25.37 -13.05
N HIS A 398 13.78 -26.49 -13.24
CA HIS A 398 14.97 -26.88 -12.50
C HIS A 398 15.95 -27.66 -13.38
N GLU A 399 17.13 -27.99 -12.85
CA GLU A 399 18.13 -28.83 -13.52
C GLU A 399 17.61 -30.26 -13.73
N VAL A 400 18.08 -30.92 -14.78
CA VAL A 400 17.73 -32.32 -15.06
C VAL A 400 18.23 -33.21 -13.92
N THR A 401 17.32 -34.00 -13.32
CA THR A 401 17.66 -34.85 -12.17
C THR A 401 18.32 -36.17 -12.60
N ASN A 402 18.93 -36.88 -11.65
CA ASN A 402 19.43 -38.24 -11.89
C ASN A 402 18.30 -39.19 -12.31
N ALA A 403 17.11 -39.08 -11.72
CA ALA A 403 15.95 -39.89 -12.12
C ALA A 403 15.50 -39.57 -13.55
N ASP A 404 15.51 -38.29 -13.93
CA ASP A 404 15.23 -37.86 -15.30
C ASP A 404 16.22 -38.45 -16.30
N PHE A 405 17.51 -38.35 -16.01
CA PHE A 405 18.56 -38.88 -16.88
C PHE A 405 18.56 -40.41 -16.92
N LYS A 406 18.19 -41.08 -15.83
CA LYS A 406 18.05 -42.54 -15.79
C LYS A 406 16.98 -43.04 -16.76
N ARG A 407 15.88 -42.29 -16.94
CA ARG A 407 14.86 -42.61 -17.95
C ARG A 407 15.43 -42.58 -19.38
N PHE A 408 16.35 -41.66 -19.66
CA PHE A 408 17.06 -41.62 -20.95
C PHE A 408 18.00 -42.83 -21.11
N VAL A 409 18.77 -43.17 -20.08
CA VAL A 409 19.63 -44.37 -20.08
C VAL A 409 18.80 -45.64 -20.32
N ASP A 410 17.70 -45.81 -19.59
CA ASP A 410 16.82 -46.98 -19.67
C ASP A 410 16.06 -47.08 -21.00
N ALA A 411 15.81 -45.96 -21.66
CA ALA A 411 15.28 -45.91 -23.02
C ALA A 411 16.33 -46.29 -24.09
N GLY A 412 17.54 -46.68 -23.68
CA GLY A 412 18.63 -46.99 -24.58
C GLY A 412 19.30 -45.74 -25.15
N GLY A 413 19.41 -44.67 -24.36
CA GLY A 413 20.03 -43.39 -24.75
C GLY A 413 21.48 -43.49 -25.23
N TYR A 414 22.11 -44.64 -25.00
CA TYR A 414 23.45 -45.00 -25.48
C TYR A 414 23.45 -46.21 -26.45
N ASP A 415 22.28 -46.77 -26.80
CA ASP A 415 22.15 -47.91 -27.71
C ASP A 415 22.12 -47.48 -29.17
N ILE A 416 23.17 -47.85 -29.88
CA ILE A 416 23.44 -47.52 -31.29
C ILE A 416 22.43 -48.16 -32.24
N ARG A 417 21.76 -49.22 -31.79
CA ARG A 417 20.77 -49.97 -32.57
C ARG A 417 19.40 -49.33 -32.48
N ASN A 418 19.17 -48.47 -31.49
CA ASN A 418 17.97 -47.65 -31.43
C ASN A 418 18.07 -46.60 -32.53
N VAL A 419 17.20 -46.68 -33.55
CA VAL A 419 17.25 -45.83 -34.74
C VAL A 419 17.09 -44.35 -34.39
N GLU A 420 16.25 -44.01 -33.42
CA GLU A 420 16.02 -42.62 -33.01
C GLU A 420 17.23 -42.04 -32.26
N ILE A 421 17.76 -42.81 -31.30
CA ILE A 421 18.94 -42.43 -30.51
C ILE A 421 20.21 -42.40 -31.38
N GLY A 422 20.40 -43.40 -32.23
CA GLY A 422 21.52 -43.48 -33.16
C GLY A 422 21.54 -42.30 -34.13
N LYS A 423 20.36 -41.81 -34.56
CA LYS A 423 20.25 -40.59 -35.36
C LYS A 423 20.68 -39.35 -34.58
N ILE A 424 20.25 -39.19 -33.33
CA ILE A 424 20.67 -38.07 -32.46
C ILE A 424 22.20 -38.01 -32.35
N TRP A 425 22.83 -39.15 -32.04
CA TRP A 425 24.29 -39.22 -31.92
C TRP A 425 25.03 -38.99 -33.23
N HIS A 426 24.51 -39.54 -34.33
CA HIS A 426 25.06 -39.29 -35.67
C HIS A 426 24.96 -37.81 -36.07
N ASP A 427 23.83 -37.15 -35.78
CA ASP A 427 23.63 -35.72 -36.08
C ASP A 427 24.56 -34.82 -35.22
N LEU A 428 24.91 -35.23 -34.00
CA LEU A 428 25.80 -34.48 -33.10
C LEU A 428 27.29 -34.67 -33.39
N LEU A 429 27.71 -35.90 -33.70
CA LEU A 429 29.12 -36.31 -33.65
C LEU A 429 29.58 -37.07 -34.90
N GLY A 430 28.70 -37.27 -35.90
CA GLY A 430 29.02 -38.03 -37.10
C GLY A 430 29.50 -39.44 -36.78
N SER A 431 30.56 -39.89 -37.45
CA SER A 431 31.19 -41.21 -37.21
C SER A 431 32.09 -41.25 -35.96
N SER A 432 32.42 -40.11 -35.36
CA SER A 432 33.35 -40.00 -34.22
C SER A 432 32.69 -40.25 -32.87
N TRP A 433 31.37 -40.45 -32.85
CA TRP A 433 30.59 -40.51 -31.63
C TRP A 433 30.94 -41.68 -30.68
N PRO A 434 31.27 -42.92 -31.16
CA PRO A 434 31.62 -44.00 -30.24
C PRO A 434 32.93 -43.70 -29.51
N GLU A 435 33.86 -43.01 -30.16
CA GLU A 435 35.11 -42.60 -29.54
C GLU A 435 34.87 -41.51 -28.49
N VAL A 436 34.08 -40.47 -28.81
CA VAL A 436 33.79 -39.37 -27.88
C VAL A 436 32.94 -39.79 -26.67
N VAL A 437 31.97 -40.69 -26.87
CA VAL A 437 31.13 -41.19 -25.77
C VAL A 437 31.88 -42.19 -24.90
N CYS A 438 32.74 -43.04 -25.49
CA CYS A 438 33.47 -44.10 -24.77
C CYS A 438 34.87 -43.70 -24.27
N THR A 439 35.41 -42.52 -24.61
CA THR A 439 36.73 -42.08 -24.14
C THR A 439 36.67 -41.40 -22.77
N TYR A 440 36.57 -42.21 -21.71
CA TYR A 440 37.41 -42.01 -20.53
C TYR A 440 37.57 -43.33 -19.75
N GLU A 441 38.83 -43.70 -19.56
CA GLU A 441 39.30 -44.78 -18.71
C GLU A 441 39.41 -44.28 -17.27
N THR A 442 38.35 -44.42 -16.47
CA THR A 442 38.57 -44.73 -15.05
C THR A 442 38.28 -46.22 -14.88
N LEU A 443 39.36 -46.94 -14.55
CA LEU A 443 39.40 -48.34 -14.13
C LEU A 443 38.03 -48.87 -13.64
N ASP A 444 37.52 -49.89 -14.34
CA ASP A 444 36.38 -50.77 -14.01
C ASP A 444 34.93 -50.39 -14.41
N GLN A 445 34.66 -49.26 -15.09
CA GLN A 445 33.29 -49.02 -15.60
C GLN A 445 33.05 -49.64 -16.98
N THR A 446 32.37 -50.80 -17.01
CA THR A 446 31.88 -51.49 -18.22
C THR A 446 30.53 -50.98 -18.71
N VAL A 447 30.03 -49.88 -18.14
CA VAL A 447 28.64 -49.43 -18.26
C VAL A 447 28.58 -47.98 -18.75
N LEU A 448 27.71 -47.72 -19.73
CA LEU A 448 27.49 -46.40 -20.33
C LEU A 448 26.53 -45.57 -19.45
N GLY A 449 26.95 -44.36 -19.07
CA GLY A 449 26.18 -43.43 -18.24
C GLY A 449 27.02 -42.27 -17.70
N PRO A 450 26.44 -41.38 -16.87
CA PRO A 450 27.17 -40.30 -16.22
C PRO A 450 28.36 -40.80 -15.40
N SER A 451 29.50 -40.10 -15.46
CA SER A 451 30.79 -40.61 -14.93
C SER A 451 30.84 -40.83 -13.41
N PHE A 452 29.91 -40.23 -12.65
CA PHE A 452 29.86 -40.34 -11.18
C PHE A 452 28.82 -41.36 -10.69
N TRP A 453 28.19 -42.11 -11.59
CA TRP A 453 27.28 -43.19 -11.22
C TRP A 453 28.06 -44.47 -10.87
N PRO A 454 27.73 -45.16 -9.77
CA PRO A 454 28.27 -46.49 -9.50
C PRO A 454 27.65 -47.54 -10.43
N GLY A 455 28.12 -47.62 -11.68
CA GLY A 455 27.62 -48.57 -12.69
C GLY A 455 26.53 -47.98 -13.58
N ASP A 456 25.37 -48.64 -13.68
CA ASP A 456 24.25 -48.25 -14.57
C ASP A 456 23.24 -47.28 -13.92
N THR A 457 23.45 -46.93 -12.65
CA THR A 457 22.49 -46.12 -11.88
C THR A 457 23.18 -45.15 -10.94
N TYR A 458 22.46 -44.09 -10.59
CA TYR A 458 22.88 -43.08 -9.62
C TYR A 458 22.99 -43.62 -8.19
N PRO A 459 23.78 -42.96 -7.31
CA PRO A 459 23.88 -43.33 -5.90
C PRO A 459 22.53 -43.33 -5.17
N LYS A 460 22.40 -44.15 -4.12
CA LYS A 460 21.16 -44.21 -3.31
C LYS A 460 20.77 -42.81 -2.80
N ASP A 461 19.46 -42.53 -2.79
CA ASP A 461 18.85 -41.29 -2.29
C ASP A 461 19.23 -40.02 -3.09
N MET A 462 19.80 -40.16 -4.30
CA MET A 462 20.16 -39.04 -5.18
C MET A 462 19.21 -38.86 -6.38
N ALA A 463 18.02 -39.48 -6.36
CA ALA A 463 17.09 -39.49 -7.48
C ALA A 463 16.70 -38.06 -7.93
N ASP A 464 16.35 -37.20 -6.97
CA ASP A 464 15.87 -35.83 -7.19
C ASP A 464 16.99 -34.78 -7.22
N HIS A 465 18.25 -35.22 -7.24
CA HIS A 465 19.41 -34.34 -7.34
C HIS A 465 19.77 -34.11 -8.82
N PRO A 466 20.34 -32.95 -9.19
CA PRO A 466 20.84 -32.73 -10.54
C PRO A 466 21.83 -33.80 -10.97
N VAL A 467 21.73 -34.22 -12.23
CA VAL A 467 22.71 -35.11 -12.84
C VAL A 467 24.02 -34.36 -13.06
N VAL A 468 25.14 -34.99 -12.70
CA VAL A 468 26.50 -34.46 -12.88
C VAL A 468 27.41 -35.51 -13.53
N GLY A 469 28.55 -35.09 -14.08
CA GLY A 469 29.42 -35.99 -14.82
C GLY A 469 28.90 -36.32 -16.22
N VAL A 470 28.12 -35.41 -16.79
CA VAL A 470 27.62 -35.50 -18.16
C VAL A 470 28.38 -34.51 -19.04
N SER A 471 28.79 -34.98 -20.21
CA SER A 471 29.42 -34.15 -21.23
C SER A 471 28.39 -33.25 -21.92
N TRP A 472 28.85 -32.23 -22.62
CA TRP A 472 27.98 -31.37 -23.42
C TRP A 472 27.19 -32.18 -24.47
N TYR A 473 27.82 -33.19 -25.07
CA TYR A 473 27.17 -34.07 -26.04
C TYR A 473 26.06 -34.93 -25.42
N GLU A 474 26.26 -35.45 -24.22
CA GLU A 474 25.24 -36.21 -23.48
C GLU A 474 24.05 -35.33 -23.08
N ALA A 475 24.33 -34.11 -22.61
CA ALA A 475 23.31 -33.12 -22.31
C ALA A 475 22.49 -32.75 -23.58
N MET A 476 23.16 -32.56 -24.71
CA MET A 476 22.52 -32.34 -26.01
C MET A 476 21.68 -33.52 -26.48
N ALA A 477 22.18 -34.74 -26.33
CA ALA A 477 21.46 -35.96 -26.72
C ALA A 477 20.18 -36.14 -25.88
N TYR A 478 20.27 -35.94 -24.56
CA TYR A 478 19.12 -35.93 -23.67
C TYR A 478 18.10 -34.85 -24.07
N ALA A 479 18.58 -33.62 -24.34
CA ALA A 479 17.72 -32.51 -24.73
C ALA A 479 16.97 -32.83 -26.03
N GLN A 480 17.65 -33.39 -27.04
CA GLN A 480 17.01 -33.80 -28.29
C GLN A 480 16.01 -34.94 -28.09
N TRP A 481 16.34 -35.94 -27.26
CA TRP A 481 15.45 -37.07 -26.94
C TRP A 481 14.14 -36.60 -26.30
N THR A 482 14.21 -35.59 -25.43
CA THR A 482 13.02 -34.98 -24.80
C THR A 482 12.32 -33.93 -25.68
N ASN A 483 12.72 -33.77 -26.94
CA ASN A 483 12.23 -32.74 -27.86
C ASN A 483 12.34 -31.31 -27.27
N LYS A 484 13.48 -31.08 -26.61
CA LYS A 484 13.94 -29.82 -26.05
C LYS A 484 15.33 -29.49 -26.64
N LYS A 485 16.00 -28.48 -26.10
CA LYS A 485 17.37 -28.07 -26.45
C LYS A 485 18.07 -27.55 -25.20
N LEU A 486 19.39 -27.43 -25.21
CA LEU A 486 20.06 -26.62 -24.19
C LEU A 486 19.72 -25.13 -24.37
N PRO A 487 19.75 -24.31 -23.29
CA PRO A 487 19.66 -22.87 -23.39
C PRO A 487 20.86 -22.30 -24.17
N THR A 488 20.67 -21.19 -24.88
CA THR A 488 21.82 -20.33 -25.20
C THR A 488 22.22 -19.55 -23.96
N LEU A 489 23.43 -19.01 -23.91
CA LEU A 489 23.89 -18.09 -22.85
C LEU A 489 22.86 -16.97 -22.60
N TYR A 490 22.32 -16.39 -23.68
CA TYR A 490 21.34 -15.31 -23.61
C TYR A 490 20.00 -15.76 -23.03
N HIS A 491 19.51 -16.95 -23.40
CA HIS A 491 18.29 -17.52 -22.82
C HIS A 491 18.50 -17.89 -21.36
N TRP A 492 19.67 -18.41 -21.01
CA TRP A 492 20.03 -18.74 -19.63
C TRP A 492 19.98 -17.50 -18.74
N LEU A 493 20.66 -16.43 -19.15
CA LEU A 493 20.68 -15.17 -18.39
C LEU A 493 19.29 -14.51 -18.31
N ARG A 494 18.46 -14.61 -19.36
CA ARG A 494 17.05 -14.19 -19.29
C ARG A 494 16.27 -15.04 -18.31
N GLY A 495 16.45 -16.37 -18.37
CA GLY A 495 15.85 -17.32 -17.44
C GLY A 495 16.22 -17.03 -16.00
N ALA A 496 17.43 -16.53 -15.74
CA ALA A 496 17.93 -16.09 -14.44
C ALA A 496 17.48 -14.67 -14.04
N ASN A 497 16.62 -14.03 -14.84
CA ASN A 497 16.06 -12.70 -14.58
C ASN A 497 17.09 -11.56 -14.45
N PHE A 498 18.15 -11.59 -15.25
CA PHE A 498 19.15 -10.50 -15.22
C PHE A 498 18.67 -9.20 -15.87
N ASP A 499 17.60 -9.24 -16.65
CA ASP A 499 16.99 -8.08 -17.28
C ASP A 499 15.95 -7.38 -16.39
N GLY A 500 15.52 -8.03 -15.30
CA GLY A 500 14.55 -7.49 -14.34
C GLY A 500 15.14 -6.43 -13.40
N LYS A 501 14.26 -5.68 -12.72
CA LYS A 501 14.64 -4.68 -11.69
C LYS A 501 15.22 -5.34 -10.43
N LEU A 502 14.91 -6.61 -10.19
CA LEU A 502 15.55 -7.50 -9.22
C LEU A 502 16.73 -8.21 -9.89
N GLY A 503 17.95 -7.73 -9.70
CA GLY A 503 19.09 -8.63 -9.91
C GLY A 503 19.07 -9.68 -8.80
N GLU A 504 19.35 -10.94 -9.11
CA GLU A 504 19.43 -12.07 -8.15
C GLU A 504 20.40 -11.89 -6.96
N PHE A 505 21.04 -10.72 -6.83
CA PHE A 505 21.87 -10.35 -5.68
C PHE A 505 21.13 -10.46 -4.32
N ASP A 506 19.79 -10.40 -4.31
CA ASP A 506 18.98 -10.57 -3.09
C ASP A 506 18.80 -12.04 -2.66
N LEU A 507 19.16 -13.03 -3.50
CA LEU A 507 18.91 -14.46 -3.24
C LEU A 507 20.17 -15.27 -2.88
N TYR A 508 21.35 -14.65 -2.83
CA TYR A 508 22.62 -15.34 -2.54
C TYR A 508 22.63 -16.22 -1.29
N GLN A 509 21.89 -15.82 -0.24
CA GLN A 509 21.83 -16.59 1.01
C GLN A 509 21.01 -17.88 0.90
N ARG A 510 20.29 -18.09 -0.20
CA ARG A 510 19.44 -19.28 -0.42
C ARG A 510 20.10 -20.33 -1.32
N TYR A 511 21.12 -19.96 -2.09
CA TYR A 511 21.79 -20.85 -3.04
C TYR A 511 22.70 -21.91 -2.39
N ASN A 512 22.85 -23.05 -3.06
CA ASN A 512 23.78 -24.11 -2.66
C ASN A 512 25.20 -23.82 -3.19
N ILE A 513 25.97 -23.00 -2.48
CA ILE A 513 27.35 -22.62 -2.83
C ILE A 513 28.31 -22.82 -1.64
N GLY A 514 29.57 -23.13 -1.91
CA GLY A 514 30.66 -23.17 -0.93
C GLY A 514 30.72 -24.38 0.01
N GLU A 515 30.03 -25.47 -0.31
CA GLU A 515 29.99 -26.67 0.53
C GLU A 515 31.29 -27.49 0.45
N LYS A 516 31.72 -28.07 1.58
CA LYS A 516 33.01 -28.80 1.68
C LYS A 516 32.95 -30.25 1.17
N GLN A 517 31.77 -30.77 0.83
CA GLN A 517 31.55 -32.13 0.32
C GLN A 517 30.53 -32.13 -0.83
N PRO A 518 30.59 -33.08 -1.78
CA PRO A 518 29.65 -33.16 -2.90
C PRO A 518 28.24 -33.47 -2.39
N THR A 519 27.45 -32.42 -2.24
CA THR A 519 26.04 -32.50 -1.91
C THR A 519 25.34 -31.46 -2.78
N THR A 520 25.14 -31.79 -4.05
CA THR A 520 24.02 -31.15 -4.75
C THR A 520 22.79 -31.26 -3.85
N ARG A 521 21.91 -30.27 -3.85
CA ARG A 521 20.66 -30.36 -3.12
C ARG A 521 19.63 -31.02 -4.02
N ALA A 522 18.69 -31.73 -3.40
CA ALA A 522 17.51 -32.16 -4.12
C ALA A 522 16.80 -30.92 -4.64
N VAL A 523 16.37 -30.99 -5.89
CA VAL A 523 15.72 -29.89 -6.61
C VAL A 523 14.41 -29.42 -5.93
N TYR A 524 13.91 -30.21 -4.97
CA TYR A 524 12.68 -29.93 -4.22
C TYR A 524 12.89 -29.93 -2.69
N ASP A 525 14.01 -29.41 -2.19
CA ASP A 525 14.35 -29.47 -0.76
C ASP A 525 13.57 -28.48 0.15
N GLY A 526 12.70 -27.64 -0.42
CA GLY A 526 11.87 -26.69 0.31
C GLY A 526 12.58 -25.42 0.80
N ARG A 527 13.86 -25.21 0.48
CA ARG A 527 14.63 -23.96 0.78
C ARG A 527 14.72 -23.02 -0.42
N LEU A 528 13.77 -23.16 -1.34
CA LEU A 528 13.80 -22.75 -2.73
C LEU A 528 14.35 -21.34 -2.99
N SER A 529 15.33 -21.28 -3.89
CA SER A 529 15.65 -20.09 -4.65
C SER A 529 14.80 -20.10 -5.92
N VAL A 530 13.72 -19.30 -5.95
CA VAL A 530 12.84 -19.17 -7.13
C VAL A 530 12.89 -17.73 -7.59
N ASN A 531 13.17 -17.52 -8.87
CA ASN A 531 13.12 -16.18 -9.45
C ASN A 531 11.71 -15.82 -9.94
N GLU A 532 11.54 -14.59 -10.43
CA GLU A 532 10.21 -14.05 -10.81
C GLU A 532 9.49 -14.87 -11.89
N TYR A 533 10.22 -15.58 -12.75
CA TYR A 533 9.63 -16.43 -13.78
C TYR A 533 9.22 -17.82 -13.26
N GLY A 534 9.55 -18.16 -12.01
CA GLY A 534 9.31 -19.47 -11.43
C GLY A 534 10.46 -20.47 -11.65
N VAL A 535 11.59 -20.02 -12.23
CA VAL A 535 12.78 -20.85 -12.42
C VAL A 535 13.51 -21.01 -11.09
N GLN A 536 13.96 -22.22 -10.81
CA GLN A 536 14.59 -22.62 -9.57
C GLN A 536 16.09 -22.87 -9.76
N ASP A 537 16.86 -22.57 -8.71
CA ASP A 537 18.28 -22.90 -8.59
C ASP A 537 19.11 -22.48 -9.80
N MET A 538 18.82 -21.29 -10.35
CA MET A 538 19.64 -20.68 -11.41
C MET A 538 21.05 -20.31 -10.92
N HIS A 539 21.30 -20.33 -9.61
CA HIS A 539 22.62 -20.08 -9.05
C HIS A 539 23.00 -21.11 -7.99
N GLY A 540 24.25 -21.58 -8.05
CA GLY A 540 24.75 -22.66 -7.21
C GLY A 540 24.24 -24.02 -7.68
N ASN A 541 24.35 -25.02 -6.81
CA ASN A 541 24.05 -26.42 -7.13
C ASN A 541 24.97 -26.96 -8.23
N VAL A 542 24.67 -26.80 -9.52
CA VAL A 542 25.54 -27.25 -10.63
C VAL A 542 25.66 -26.21 -11.73
N LYS A 543 26.82 -26.14 -12.38
CA LYS A 543 26.97 -25.31 -13.58
C LYS A 543 26.16 -25.94 -14.71
N GLU A 544 25.60 -25.15 -15.59
CA GLU A 544 24.67 -25.63 -16.61
C GLU A 544 25.18 -25.40 -18.02
N TRP A 545 25.27 -26.48 -18.79
CA TRP A 545 25.68 -26.43 -20.19
C TRP A 545 24.80 -25.51 -21.04
N CYS A 546 25.45 -24.64 -21.82
CA CYS A 546 24.82 -23.78 -22.82
C CYS A 546 25.23 -24.16 -24.25
N LEU A 547 24.46 -23.71 -25.25
CA LEU A 547 24.70 -23.97 -26.67
C LEU A 547 25.88 -23.20 -27.28
N ASN A 548 26.29 -22.11 -26.65
CA ASN A 548 27.30 -21.21 -27.22
C ASN A 548 28.71 -21.81 -27.06
N GLU A 549 29.45 -21.90 -28.17
CA GLU A 549 30.87 -22.25 -28.19
C GLU A 549 31.73 -21.00 -27.91
N GLU A 550 32.82 -21.16 -27.15
CA GLU A 550 33.85 -20.14 -26.93
C GLU A 550 34.93 -20.24 -28.02
N ARG A 551 35.80 -21.26 -27.94
CA ARG A 551 36.82 -21.62 -28.94
C ARG A 551 37.26 -23.07 -28.78
N ASP A 552 37.87 -23.62 -29.82
CA ASP A 552 38.52 -24.94 -29.81
C ASP A 552 37.62 -26.07 -29.27
N GLY A 553 36.30 -26.05 -29.53
CA GLY A 553 35.36 -27.05 -29.03
C GLY A 553 35.09 -26.97 -27.52
N ALA A 554 35.34 -25.83 -26.88
CA ALA A 554 34.89 -25.52 -25.53
C ALA A 554 33.56 -24.75 -25.57
N TYR A 555 32.61 -25.16 -24.72
CA TYR A 555 31.28 -24.58 -24.61
C TYR A 555 31.09 -23.91 -23.26
N TYR A 556 30.21 -22.91 -23.21
CA TYR A 556 29.93 -22.22 -21.96
C TYR A 556 29.06 -23.07 -21.02
N ALA A 557 29.37 -22.97 -19.73
CA ALA A 557 28.51 -23.41 -18.63
C ALA A 557 28.29 -22.24 -17.64
N MET A 558 27.06 -22.11 -17.15
CA MET A 558 26.55 -20.96 -16.37
C MET A 558 26.05 -21.38 -14.98
N GLY A 559 25.71 -20.45 -14.09
CA GLY A 559 25.00 -20.75 -12.83
C GLY A 559 25.89 -21.02 -11.61
N GLY A 560 27.19 -21.28 -11.80
CA GLY A 560 28.04 -21.71 -10.70
C GLY A 560 27.59 -23.04 -10.12
N SER A 561 28.13 -23.45 -8.98
CA SER A 561 27.93 -24.79 -8.43
C SER A 561 28.20 -24.82 -6.94
N TRP A 562 27.87 -25.94 -6.30
CA TRP A 562 28.19 -26.22 -4.90
C TRP A 562 29.69 -26.12 -4.57
N LEU A 563 30.58 -26.27 -5.56
CA LEU A 563 32.03 -26.11 -5.39
C LEU A 563 32.50 -24.66 -5.36
N ASP A 564 31.72 -23.73 -5.91
CA ASP A 564 32.11 -22.33 -5.99
C ASP A 564 31.89 -21.68 -4.62
N LYS A 565 32.92 -21.05 -4.07
CA LYS A 565 32.96 -20.59 -2.66
C LYS A 565 32.59 -19.11 -2.48
N ASP A 566 32.34 -18.42 -3.58
CA ASP A 566 31.91 -17.03 -3.65
C ASP A 566 30.73 -16.92 -4.61
N GLY A 567 29.99 -15.80 -4.55
CA GLY A 567 28.83 -15.52 -5.40
C GLY A 567 29.15 -15.34 -6.89
N SER A 568 30.16 -16.02 -7.40
CA SER A 568 30.64 -16.05 -8.79
C SER A 568 29.81 -16.91 -9.73
N GLY A 569 28.70 -17.50 -9.28
CA GLY A 569 27.86 -18.36 -10.14
C GLY A 569 27.15 -17.67 -11.30
N PHE A 570 27.48 -16.43 -11.60
CA PHE A 570 27.08 -15.80 -12.85
C PHE A 570 28.17 -15.83 -13.91
N ASP A 571 29.39 -16.23 -13.57
CA ASP A 571 30.50 -16.28 -14.50
C ASP A 571 30.36 -17.43 -15.52
N ALA A 572 30.64 -17.14 -16.79
CA ALA A 572 30.56 -18.11 -17.87
C ALA A 572 31.88 -18.87 -17.91
N VAL A 573 31.83 -20.17 -17.68
CA VAL A 573 33.03 -21.00 -17.74
C VAL A 573 33.05 -21.75 -19.05
N ALA A 574 34.13 -21.60 -19.83
CA ALA A 574 34.35 -22.38 -21.03
C ALA A 574 34.95 -23.76 -20.66
N ILE A 575 34.27 -24.83 -21.06
CA ILE A 575 34.64 -26.22 -20.71
C ILE A 575 34.61 -27.05 -22.01
N LYS A 576 35.62 -27.91 -22.22
CA LYS A 576 35.67 -28.80 -23.39
C LYS A 576 34.40 -29.65 -23.47
N ALA A 577 33.83 -29.78 -24.67
CA ALA A 577 32.56 -30.48 -24.89
C ALA A 577 32.54 -31.93 -24.35
N SER A 578 33.67 -32.62 -24.39
CA SER A 578 33.83 -34.00 -23.91
C SER A 578 34.06 -34.12 -22.40
N ALA A 579 34.26 -33.01 -21.67
CA ALA A 579 34.57 -33.07 -20.25
C ALA A 579 33.33 -33.45 -19.43
N ARG A 580 33.50 -34.41 -18.52
CA ARG A 580 32.48 -34.88 -17.57
C ARG A 580 32.87 -34.45 -16.15
N ARG A 581 32.33 -33.32 -15.71
CA ARG A 581 32.74 -32.69 -14.44
C ARG A 581 31.72 -32.93 -13.31
N PRO A 582 32.18 -33.04 -12.04
CA PRO A 582 31.29 -33.26 -10.89
C PRO A 582 30.47 -32.02 -10.49
N ASP A 583 30.82 -30.86 -11.04
CA ASP A 583 30.18 -29.57 -10.78
C ASP A 583 29.39 -29.03 -11.98
N VAL A 584 29.16 -29.87 -13.00
CA VAL A 584 28.45 -29.49 -14.22
C VAL A 584 27.32 -30.47 -14.50
N GLY A 585 26.11 -29.91 -14.62
CA GLY A 585 24.89 -30.54 -15.10
C GLY A 585 24.29 -29.68 -16.23
N PHE A 586 22.96 -29.69 -16.34
CA PHE A 586 22.26 -28.90 -17.35
C PHE A 586 20.76 -28.81 -17.06
N ARG A 587 20.12 -27.80 -17.66
CA ARG A 587 18.67 -27.72 -17.83
C ARG A 587 18.34 -27.55 -19.30
N CYS A 588 17.10 -27.86 -19.70
CA CYS A 588 16.68 -27.71 -21.08
C CYS A 588 15.75 -26.50 -21.27
N ALA A 589 15.62 -26.07 -22.52
CA ALA A 589 14.74 -25.02 -22.99
C ALA A 589 13.97 -25.49 -24.22
N SER A 590 12.82 -24.86 -24.47
CA SER A 590 11.95 -25.10 -25.61
C SER A 590 11.63 -23.76 -26.28
N TYR A 591 11.80 -23.72 -27.59
CA TYR A 591 11.67 -22.51 -28.39
C TYR A 591 10.55 -22.65 -29.42
N HIS A 592 9.76 -21.59 -29.62
CA HIS A 592 8.69 -21.56 -30.63
C HIS A 592 9.25 -21.57 -32.07
N SER A 593 10.42 -20.98 -32.27
CA SER A 593 11.17 -20.99 -33.54
C SER A 593 12.63 -21.33 -33.27
N ARG A 594 13.35 -21.92 -34.24
CA ARG A 594 14.76 -22.27 -34.04
C ARG A 594 15.57 -20.98 -33.82
N PRO A 595 16.28 -20.81 -32.69
CA PRO A 595 17.08 -19.61 -32.43
C PRO A 595 18.43 -19.70 -33.17
N GLN A 596 18.41 -20.05 -34.47
CA GLN A 596 19.62 -20.33 -35.25
C GLN A 596 20.61 -19.16 -35.26
N TRP A 597 20.11 -17.93 -35.24
CA TRP A 597 20.93 -16.72 -35.21
C TRP A 597 21.54 -16.44 -33.83
N LEU A 598 20.85 -16.77 -32.72
CA LEU A 598 21.40 -16.65 -31.35
C LEU A 598 22.43 -17.74 -31.03
N MET A 599 22.28 -18.93 -31.61
CA MET A 599 23.28 -20.01 -31.53
C MET A 599 24.54 -19.69 -32.35
N ALA A 600 24.40 -18.89 -33.41
CA ALA A 600 25.47 -18.48 -34.32
C ALA A 600 26.15 -17.15 -33.94
N MET A 601 25.80 -16.57 -32.78
CA MET A 601 26.49 -15.42 -32.19
C MET A 601 27.54 -15.94 -31.19
N PRO A 602 28.78 -16.24 -31.63
CA PRO A 602 29.88 -16.42 -30.69
C PRO A 602 30.11 -15.12 -29.92
N MET A 603 30.63 -15.21 -28.69
CA MET A 603 31.10 -14.03 -27.98
C MET A 603 32.32 -13.44 -28.72
N GLN A 604 32.09 -12.54 -29.69
CA GLN A 604 33.16 -11.85 -30.40
C GLN A 604 33.80 -10.80 -29.49
N TRP A 605 35.05 -10.99 -29.12
CA TRP A 605 35.74 -10.04 -28.25
C TRP A 605 36.36 -8.88 -29.04
N ARG A 606 36.34 -7.68 -28.46
CA ARG A 606 37.02 -6.51 -29.00
C ARG A 606 38.49 -6.83 -29.26
N GLU A 607 38.97 -6.51 -30.46
CA GLU A 607 40.39 -6.63 -30.75
C GLU A 607 41.15 -5.50 -30.03
N ILE A 608 42.14 -5.90 -29.24
CA ILE A 608 43.03 -4.95 -28.57
C ILE A 608 44.30 -4.83 -29.41
N PRO A 609 44.59 -3.63 -29.95
CA PRO A 609 45.78 -3.40 -30.77
C PRO A 609 47.05 -3.64 -29.96
N ASN A 610 48.15 -3.94 -30.65
CA ASN A 610 49.45 -4.09 -30.01
C ASN A 610 50.10 -2.74 -29.65
N GLU A 611 49.66 -1.64 -30.29
CA GLU A 611 50.19 -0.29 -30.06
C GLU A 611 49.09 0.65 -29.52
N PRO A 612 49.44 1.60 -28.64
CA PRO A 612 48.59 2.69 -28.19
C PRO A 612 47.88 3.45 -29.32
N ARG A 613 46.61 3.83 -29.11
CA ARG A 613 45.94 4.81 -29.97
C ARG A 613 46.35 6.23 -29.54
N PRO A 614 46.79 7.11 -30.45
CA PRO A 614 47.08 8.50 -30.10
C PRO A 614 45.79 9.24 -29.73
N ILE A 615 45.86 10.19 -28.78
CA ILE A 615 44.74 11.11 -28.50
C ILE A 615 44.68 12.14 -29.64
N PRO A 616 43.56 12.26 -30.36
CA PRO A 616 43.37 13.37 -31.27
C PRO A 616 43.36 14.71 -30.49
N PRO A 617 44.22 15.69 -30.84
CA PRO A 617 44.38 16.94 -30.08
C PRO A 617 43.09 17.72 -29.83
N GLU A 618 42.10 17.58 -30.70
CA GLU A 618 40.78 18.19 -30.62
C GLU A 618 40.03 17.84 -29.34
N TYR A 619 40.17 16.62 -28.81
CA TYR A 619 39.45 16.15 -27.62
C TYR A 619 40.12 16.57 -26.30
N ALA A 620 41.28 17.24 -26.34
CA ALA A 620 41.95 17.71 -25.14
C ALA A 620 41.15 18.81 -24.41
N LEU A 621 40.33 19.57 -25.15
CA LEU A 621 39.48 20.64 -24.62
C LEU A 621 38.23 20.10 -23.91
N ASP A 622 37.73 18.94 -24.31
CA ASP A 622 36.45 18.40 -23.84
C ASP A 622 36.44 18.16 -22.33
N PHE A 623 37.60 17.88 -21.73
CA PHE A 623 37.77 17.60 -20.30
C PHE A 623 38.20 18.82 -19.47
N GLN A 624 38.24 20.02 -20.06
CA GLN A 624 38.52 21.23 -19.30
C GLN A 624 37.37 21.55 -18.33
N VAL A 625 37.75 21.93 -17.11
CA VAL A 625 36.83 22.37 -16.05
C VAL A 625 36.94 23.89 -15.92
N ASP A 626 35.80 24.58 -15.95
CA ASP A 626 35.76 26.02 -15.69
C ASP A 626 36.02 26.29 -14.20
N ARG A 627 37.19 26.84 -13.90
CA ARG A 627 37.62 27.17 -12.54
C ARG A 627 37.06 28.50 -12.02
N SER A 628 36.34 29.25 -12.84
CA SER A 628 35.67 30.49 -12.40
C SER A 628 34.37 30.22 -11.65
N ILE A 629 33.84 29.00 -11.70
CA ILE A 629 32.65 28.56 -10.95
C ILE A 629 33.00 28.53 -9.45
N ASP A 630 32.20 29.25 -8.65
CA ASP A 630 32.32 29.25 -7.18
C ASP A 630 32.03 27.86 -6.59
N TRP A 631 32.54 27.56 -5.41
CA TRP A 631 32.33 26.25 -4.76
C TRP A 631 30.90 26.09 -4.25
N ASN A 632 30.31 27.18 -3.74
CA ASN A 632 28.99 27.21 -3.09
C ASN A 632 28.83 26.06 -2.07
N SER A 633 29.88 25.74 -1.32
CA SER A 633 29.91 24.45 -0.60
C SER A 633 29.09 24.46 0.69
N SER A 634 28.53 23.31 1.04
CA SER A 634 27.81 23.09 2.30
C SER A 634 28.22 21.75 2.94
N THR A 635 28.35 21.72 4.27
CA THR A 635 28.78 20.54 5.02
C THR A 635 27.70 20.05 5.97
N VAL A 636 27.56 18.73 6.10
CA VAL A 636 26.69 18.06 7.08
C VAL A 636 27.50 17.01 7.81
N ASP A 637 27.70 17.21 9.11
CA ASP A 637 28.60 16.38 9.94
C ASP A 637 27.95 15.09 10.48
N ALA A 638 26.62 14.96 10.42
CA ALA A 638 25.87 13.85 11.01
C ALA A 638 25.17 12.97 9.96
N THR A 639 25.96 12.29 9.12
CA THR A 639 25.44 11.36 8.11
C THR A 639 25.87 9.92 8.44
N ILE A 640 24.95 8.96 8.33
CA ILE A 640 25.27 7.54 8.42
C ILE A 640 25.35 6.99 7.00
N PHE A 641 26.52 6.54 6.59
CA PHE A 641 26.76 5.95 5.27
C PHE A 641 27.01 4.45 5.44
N HIS A 642 26.09 3.60 4.98
CA HIS A 642 26.15 2.14 5.14
C HIS A 642 26.46 1.68 6.59
N GLY A 643 25.80 2.31 7.58
CA GLY A 643 25.99 2.01 9.00
C GLY A 643 27.27 2.57 9.63
N VAL A 644 28.10 3.29 8.87
CA VAL A 644 29.33 3.94 9.35
C VAL A 644 29.14 5.46 9.43
N PRO A 645 29.59 6.13 10.51
CA PRO A 645 29.59 7.59 10.58
C PRO A 645 30.40 8.21 9.45
N ALA A 646 29.81 9.17 8.75
CA ALA A 646 30.43 9.88 7.62
C ALA A 646 30.12 11.38 7.68
N LYS A 647 31.05 12.19 7.19
CA LYS A 647 30.84 13.61 6.91
C LYS A 647 30.48 13.77 5.44
N SER A 648 29.40 14.47 5.14
CA SER A 648 29.02 14.77 3.75
C SER A 648 29.27 16.22 3.41
N VAL A 649 29.85 16.46 2.24
CA VAL A 649 30.10 17.80 1.70
C VAL A 649 29.47 17.89 0.32
N GLN A 650 28.80 19.00 0.04
CA GLN A 650 28.18 19.28 -1.26
C GLN A 650 28.76 20.56 -1.85
N PHE A 651 28.97 20.60 -3.16
CA PHE A 651 29.47 21.75 -3.91
C PHE A 651 29.00 21.70 -5.37
N ASP A 652 29.13 22.81 -6.08
CA ASP A 652 28.67 22.95 -7.46
C ASP A 652 29.52 22.13 -8.45
N ALA A 653 28.85 21.52 -9.43
CA ALA A 653 29.47 20.75 -10.50
C ALA A 653 30.26 21.62 -11.49
N ALA A 654 31.04 20.97 -12.35
CA ALA A 654 31.96 21.64 -13.28
C ALA A 654 31.31 22.39 -14.46
N TYR A 655 29.98 22.35 -14.61
CA TYR A 655 29.28 22.76 -15.84
C TYR A 655 27.93 23.48 -15.63
N GLY A 656 27.55 23.88 -14.41
CA GLY A 656 26.33 24.69 -14.17
C GLY A 656 25.93 24.87 -12.70
N ILE A 657 25.12 25.89 -12.41
CA ILE A 657 24.73 26.39 -11.06
C ILE A 657 23.61 25.52 -10.42
N ASP A 658 22.93 24.68 -11.21
CA ASP A 658 21.79 23.88 -10.77
C ASP A 658 22.15 22.39 -10.54
N GLU A 659 23.42 22.01 -10.63
CA GLU A 659 23.87 20.63 -10.39
C GLU A 659 24.92 20.57 -9.27
N ARG A 660 24.69 19.66 -8.32
CA ARG A 660 25.49 19.51 -7.10
C ARG A 660 26.17 18.14 -7.03
N ILE A 661 27.45 18.14 -6.67
CA ILE A 661 28.21 16.93 -6.33
C ILE A 661 28.15 16.74 -4.82
N THR A 662 27.81 15.53 -4.36
CA THR A 662 27.91 15.13 -2.95
C THR A 662 29.13 14.23 -2.76
N CYS A 663 29.94 14.51 -1.75
CA CYS A 663 31.08 13.70 -1.36
C CYS A 663 30.93 13.23 0.09
N TYR A 664 31.10 11.93 0.31
CA TYR A 664 31.15 11.33 1.65
C TYR A 664 32.60 11.12 2.06
N ILE A 665 32.94 11.59 3.25
CA ILE A 665 34.26 11.47 3.86
C ILE A 665 34.11 10.58 5.09
N ILE A 666 34.84 9.48 5.11
CA ILE A 666 34.77 8.49 6.17
C ILE A 666 36.15 8.36 6.79
N PHE A 667 36.24 8.69 8.08
CA PHE A 667 37.48 8.60 8.84
C PHE A 667 37.59 7.25 9.53
N PRO A 668 38.80 6.67 9.61
CA PRO A 668 39.01 5.39 10.28
C PRO A 668 38.88 5.56 11.81
N THR A 669 38.29 4.58 12.48
CA THR A 669 38.13 4.59 13.95
C THR A 669 39.21 3.76 14.63
N GLY A 670 39.68 4.19 15.80
CA GLY A 670 40.65 3.43 16.60
C GLY A 670 42.12 3.68 16.23
N PHE A 671 42.38 4.68 15.39
CA PHE A 671 43.73 5.12 15.00
C PHE A 671 44.03 6.52 15.54
N PRO A 672 45.29 6.84 15.87
CA PRO A 672 45.68 8.20 16.20
C PRO A 672 45.56 9.10 14.96
N THR A 673 45.13 10.35 15.16
CA THR A 673 45.08 11.36 14.08
C THR A 673 46.49 11.61 13.55
N PRO A 674 46.78 11.38 12.26
CA PRO A 674 48.10 11.63 11.70
C PRO A 674 48.43 13.13 11.64
N VAL A 675 49.68 13.47 11.95
CA VAL A 675 50.15 14.88 11.96
C VAL A 675 49.99 15.55 10.60
N ASN A 676 50.25 14.82 9.52
CA ASN A 676 50.18 15.30 8.14
C ASN A 676 48.80 15.08 7.49
N GLY A 677 47.82 14.58 8.25
CA GLY A 677 46.51 14.16 7.74
C GLY A 677 46.46 12.70 7.31
N TYR A 678 45.25 12.17 7.13
CA TYR A 678 45.02 10.79 6.73
C TYR A 678 45.40 10.57 5.27
N GLN A 679 46.09 9.46 4.96
CA GLN A 679 46.15 8.96 3.59
C GLN A 679 44.75 8.68 3.09
N VAL A 680 44.49 8.95 1.81
CA VAL A 680 43.13 8.93 1.26
C VAL A 680 43.01 7.89 0.15
N VAL A 681 41.97 7.07 0.25
CA VAL A 681 41.48 6.28 -0.88
C VAL A 681 40.25 6.99 -1.45
N PHE A 682 40.41 7.54 -2.65
CA PHE A 682 39.34 8.16 -3.39
C PHE A 682 38.62 7.13 -4.25
N GLY A 683 37.30 7.07 -4.15
CA GLY A 683 36.46 6.22 -4.95
C GLY A 683 35.16 6.91 -5.35
N THR A 684 34.31 6.17 -6.03
CA THR A 684 32.98 6.65 -6.42
C THR A 684 31.94 6.03 -5.50
N ALA A 685 31.00 6.82 -4.99
CA ALA A 685 29.91 6.30 -4.15
C ALA A 685 29.02 5.32 -4.97
N PRO A 686 28.47 4.25 -4.37
CA PRO A 686 27.54 3.33 -5.04
C PRO A 686 26.31 4.05 -5.61
N ILE A 687 25.78 3.57 -6.74
CA ILE A 687 24.73 4.23 -7.56
C ILE A 687 23.32 4.05 -6.96
N SER A 688 23.13 3.76 -5.68
CA SER A 688 21.75 3.63 -5.15
C SER A 688 21.60 4.12 -3.70
N MET A 689 21.52 5.44 -3.57
CA MET A 689 20.82 6.08 -2.46
C MET A 689 19.33 6.13 -2.86
N GLY A 690 18.41 5.84 -1.95
CA GLY A 690 16.99 6.11 -2.18
C GLY A 690 16.72 7.61 -2.23
N ASP A 691 15.50 7.97 -2.65
CA ASP A 691 14.98 9.36 -2.66
C ASP A 691 15.05 10.03 -1.26
N ASP A 692 15.25 9.23 -0.22
CA ASP A 692 15.44 9.59 1.19
C ASP A 692 16.91 9.82 1.59
N GLY A 693 17.86 9.69 0.66
CA GLY A 693 19.28 9.82 0.92
C GLY A 693 19.86 8.68 1.77
N LEU A 694 19.12 7.58 1.94
CA LEU A 694 19.60 6.38 2.62
C LEU A 694 20.09 5.34 1.59
N PRO A 695 21.15 4.57 1.88
CA PRO A 695 21.57 3.50 0.99
C PRO A 695 20.44 2.48 0.82
N ARG A 696 20.07 2.13 -0.42
CA ARG A 696 19.22 0.95 -0.63
C ARG A 696 20.02 -0.28 -0.24
N ALA A 697 19.48 -1.12 0.65
CA ALA A 697 20.15 -2.29 1.24
C ALA A 697 20.81 -3.25 0.21
N ARG A 698 20.38 -3.22 -1.06
CA ARG A 698 20.90 -4.02 -2.18
C ARG A 698 22.39 -3.84 -2.53
N TYR A 699 23.06 -2.76 -2.09
CA TYR A 699 24.44 -2.46 -2.51
C TYR A 699 25.50 -2.47 -1.39
N ASP A 700 25.17 -2.99 -0.21
CA ASP A 700 26.12 -3.17 0.92
C ASP A 700 27.39 -3.93 0.52
N GLY A 701 27.31 -4.81 -0.50
CA GLY A 701 28.43 -5.60 -0.99
C GLY A 701 29.58 -4.79 -1.62
N MET A 702 29.30 -3.67 -2.29
CA MET A 702 30.37 -2.83 -2.87
C MET A 702 31.10 -2.02 -1.80
N PHE A 703 30.37 -1.57 -0.76
CA PHE A 703 30.99 -0.86 0.37
C PHE A 703 31.93 -1.77 1.17
N ALA A 704 31.66 -3.08 1.22
CA ALA A 704 32.54 -4.07 1.84
C ALA A 704 33.97 -4.08 1.26
N ASN A 705 34.15 -3.68 -0.01
CA ASN A 705 35.48 -3.55 -0.62
C ASN A 705 36.25 -2.31 -0.16
N TYR A 706 35.56 -1.30 0.38
CA TYR A 706 36.20 -0.08 0.92
C TYR A 706 36.58 -0.22 2.40
N GLN A 707 35.83 -1.02 3.18
CA GLN A 707 36.07 -1.22 4.62
C GLN A 707 37.51 -1.60 5.00
N PRO A 708 38.23 -2.46 4.23
CA PRO A 708 39.61 -2.82 4.55
C PRO A 708 40.59 -1.63 4.57
N PHE A 709 40.31 -0.56 3.83
CA PHE A 709 41.17 0.63 3.87
C PHE A 709 40.99 1.41 5.18
N LEU A 710 39.76 1.51 5.69
CA LEU A 710 39.48 2.10 7.01
C LEU A 710 40.18 1.31 8.12
N LYS A 711 40.16 -0.03 8.04
CA LYS A 711 40.89 -0.91 8.97
C LYS A 711 42.41 -0.76 8.90
N SER A 712 42.95 -0.15 7.83
CA SER A 712 44.38 0.15 7.72
C SER A 712 44.76 1.55 8.22
N GLY A 713 43.80 2.34 8.70
CA GLY A 713 44.03 3.72 9.14
C GLY A 713 43.98 4.75 8.00
N ARG A 714 43.44 4.40 6.83
CA ARG A 714 43.23 5.33 5.71
C ARG A 714 41.82 5.93 5.74
N ALA A 715 41.67 7.17 5.31
CA ALA A 715 40.35 7.80 5.12
C ALA A 715 39.80 7.47 3.72
N LEU A 716 38.47 7.44 3.61
CA LEU A 716 37.77 7.27 2.34
C LEU A 716 37.15 8.60 1.91
N VAL A 717 37.26 8.92 0.62
CA VAL A 717 36.48 9.99 -0.02
C VAL A 717 35.70 9.39 -1.17
N LEU A 718 34.37 9.42 -1.09
CA LEU A 718 33.45 8.81 -2.03
C LEU A 718 32.57 9.86 -2.68
N ALA A 719 32.80 10.14 -3.97
CA ALA A 719 32.03 11.15 -4.71
C ALA A 719 30.82 10.54 -5.44
N THR A 720 29.67 11.21 -5.41
CA THR A 720 28.46 10.85 -6.17
C THR A 720 28.54 11.44 -7.59
N LEU A 721 29.14 10.69 -8.52
CA LEU A 721 29.46 11.24 -9.85
C LEU A 721 28.28 11.26 -10.84
N TRP A 722 27.15 10.60 -10.55
CA TRP A 722 25.90 10.67 -11.32
C TRP A 722 24.77 9.92 -10.58
N GLY A 723 23.51 10.33 -10.76
CA GLY A 723 22.33 9.51 -10.45
C GLY A 723 21.88 9.34 -9.00
N ASN A 724 22.22 10.24 -8.06
CA ASN A 724 21.66 10.22 -6.68
C ASN A 724 21.63 11.58 -5.94
N SER A 725 22.03 12.69 -6.58
CA SER A 725 21.56 14.01 -6.15
C SER A 725 20.27 14.28 -6.92
N TYR A 726 19.28 14.88 -6.25
CA TYR A 726 17.91 15.20 -6.69
C TYR A 726 17.70 15.66 -8.16
N ASP A 727 18.75 15.95 -8.94
CA ASP A 727 18.72 16.70 -10.20
C ASP A 727 19.27 15.96 -11.45
N ARG A 728 19.86 14.75 -11.34
CA ARG A 728 20.62 14.13 -12.46
C ARG A 728 19.96 12.96 -13.22
N GLU A 729 18.67 12.68 -13.00
CA GLU A 729 18.02 11.43 -13.41
C GLU A 729 17.45 11.34 -14.85
N ALA A 730 17.79 12.24 -15.78
CA ALA A 730 17.05 12.35 -17.06
C ALA A 730 17.85 12.08 -18.37
N SER A 731 19.04 11.47 -18.35
CA SER A 731 19.89 11.42 -19.56
C SER A 731 19.93 10.09 -20.33
N GLY A 732 19.48 8.96 -19.77
CA GLY A 732 19.63 7.64 -20.40
C GLY A 732 21.08 7.13 -20.50
N PHE A 733 22.04 7.81 -19.88
CA PHE A 733 23.45 7.43 -19.84
C PHE A 733 23.71 6.24 -18.91
N LEU A 734 24.34 5.18 -19.43
CA LEU A 734 24.78 4.01 -18.67
C LEU A 734 26.31 3.82 -18.84
N PRO A 735 27.10 3.97 -17.76
CA PRO A 735 28.54 3.75 -17.82
C PRO A 735 28.90 2.33 -18.31
N GLY A 736 29.88 2.22 -19.21
CA GLY A 736 30.38 0.93 -19.71
C GLY A 736 29.53 0.24 -20.78
N CYS A 737 28.42 0.83 -21.22
CA CYS A 737 27.59 0.27 -22.31
C CYS A 737 27.24 1.37 -23.32
N PRO A 738 28.14 1.71 -24.26
CA PRO A 738 27.84 2.70 -25.30
C PRO A 738 26.64 2.25 -26.16
N ASP A 739 25.73 3.17 -26.44
CA ASP A 739 24.65 2.95 -27.38
C ASP A 739 25.17 3.24 -28.81
N PRO A 740 25.25 2.26 -29.72
CA PRO A 740 25.68 2.50 -31.10
C PRO A 740 24.80 3.50 -31.86
N GLU A 741 23.52 3.60 -31.51
CA GLU A 741 22.55 4.54 -32.09
C GLU A 741 22.65 5.94 -31.46
N ASN A 742 23.29 6.05 -30.29
CA ASN A 742 23.43 7.30 -29.55
C ASN A 742 24.76 7.43 -28.78
N LEU A 743 25.87 7.29 -29.50
CA LEU A 743 27.22 7.38 -28.94
C LEU A 743 27.54 8.75 -28.31
N THR A 744 26.88 9.82 -28.75
CA THR A 744 27.05 11.17 -28.20
C THR A 744 26.63 11.26 -26.73
N VAL A 745 25.49 10.67 -26.37
CA VAL A 745 25.03 10.64 -24.97
C VAL A 745 26.01 9.87 -24.08
N TYR A 746 26.62 8.81 -24.62
CA TYR A 746 27.66 8.07 -23.93
C TYR A 746 28.93 8.92 -23.70
N SER A 747 29.46 9.54 -24.75
CA SER A 747 30.64 10.41 -24.66
C SER A 747 30.40 11.56 -23.67
N ASP A 748 29.27 12.26 -23.77
CA ASP A 748 28.90 13.37 -22.88
C ASP A 748 28.84 12.94 -21.42
N GLY A 749 28.24 11.78 -21.13
CA GLY A 749 28.16 11.24 -19.77
C GLY A 749 29.53 10.92 -19.18
N VAL A 750 30.40 10.26 -19.95
CA VAL A 750 31.77 9.95 -19.52
C VAL A 750 32.59 11.21 -19.29
N ILE A 751 32.48 12.20 -20.18
CA ILE A 751 33.16 13.50 -20.05
C ILE A 751 32.68 14.23 -18.79
N LYS A 752 31.37 14.28 -18.53
CA LYS A 752 30.80 14.89 -17.32
C LYS A 752 31.32 14.22 -16.05
N MET A 753 31.33 12.88 -15.99
CA MET A 753 31.89 12.15 -14.84
C MET A 753 33.36 12.50 -14.61
N ALA A 754 34.15 12.58 -15.68
CA ALA A 754 35.56 12.95 -15.58
C ALA A 754 35.74 14.38 -15.05
N LYS A 755 34.94 15.33 -15.54
CA LYS A 755 34.91 16.71 -15.01
C LYS A 755 34.52 16.76 -13.54
N ASP A 756 33.55 15.97 -13.11
CA ASP A 756 33.10 15.94 -11.72
C ASP A 756 34.19 15.42 -10.77
N VAL A 757 34.98 14.42 -11.19
CA VAL A 757 36.13 13.97 -10.41
C VAL A 757 37.23 15.02 -10.36
N ILE A 758 37.55 15.65 -11.50
CA ILE A 758 38.53 16.74 -11.52
C ILE A 758 38.10 17.88 -10.59
N ARG A 759 36.82 18.28 -10.65
CA ARG A 759 36.23 19.32 -9.79
C ARG A 759 36.26 18.92 -8.32
N THR A 760 35.94 17.66 -8.00
CA THR A 760 36.04 17.12 -6.63
C THR A 760 37.47 17.21 -6.11
N MET A 761 38.47 16.87 -6.93
CA MET A 761 39.87 17.00 -6.53
C MET A 761 40.35 18.43 -6.40
N ASP A 762 39.89 19.34 -7.28
CA ASP A 762 40.14 20.77 -7.10
C ASP A 762 39.52 21.24 -5.76
N PHE A 763 38.30 20.80 -5.39
CA PHE A 763 37.66 21.15 -4.12
C PHE A 763 38.48 20.70 -2.90
N PHE A 764 38.92 19.44 -2.88
CA PHE A 764 39.68 18.91 -1.75
C PHE A 764 41.08 19.52 -1.60
N HIS A 765 41.63 20.05 -2.69
CA HIS A 765 42.92 20.74 -2.66
C HIS A 765 42.78 22.23 -2.29
N ASP A 766 41.78 22.91 -2.85
CA ASP A 766 41.67 24.38 -2.79
C ASP A 766 40.76 24.87 -1.66
N GLU A 767 39.64 24.19 -1.38
CA GLU A 767 38.59 24.66 -0.45
C GLU A 767 38.53 23.85 0.85
N TYR A 768 38.52 22.51 0.76
CA TYR A 768 38.35 21.63 1.92
C TYR A 768 39.33 21.88 3.08
N PRO A 769 40.63 22.22 2.88
CA PRO A 769 41.54 22.50 3.98
C PRO A 769 41.10 23.66 4.89
N THR A 770 40.26 24.56 4.38
CA THR A 770 39.69 25.68 5.17
C THR A 770 38.45 25.26 5.98
N LEU A 771 37.74 24.22 5.53
CA LEU A 771 36.54 23.67 6.16
C LEU A 771 36.86 22.57 7.18
N ALA A 772 37.99 21.88 7.01
CA ALA A 772 38.38 20.73 7.81
C ALA A 772 38.86 21.13 9.22
N GLN A 773 38.38 20.43 10.24
CA GLN A 773 38.96 20.53 11.58
C GLN A 773 40.37 19.90 11.61
N PRO A 774 41.24 20.22 12.59
CA PRO A 774 42.59 19.65 12.66
C PRO A 774 42.63 18.12 12.61
N GLN A 775 41.64 17.45 13.21
CA GLN A 775 41.48 16.00 13.20
C GLN A 775 40.85 15.42 11.94
N GLU A 776 40.46 16.26 10.98
CA GLU A 776 39.81 15.90 9.71
C GLU A 776 40.72 16.16 8.51
N ARG A 777 42.02 16.43 8.76
CA ARG A 777 43.01 16.71 7.72
C ARG A 777 43.22 15.48 6.83
N LEU A 778 43.29 15.74 5.53
CA LEU A 778 43.55 14.74 4.50
C LEU A 778 44.92 15.03 3.87
N ASP A 779 45.76 14.01 3.72
CA ASP A 779 47.05 14.12 3.02
C ASP A 779 46.83 13.96 1.52
N MET A 780 46.60 15.09 0.85
CA MET A 780 46.36 15.14 -0.59
C MET A 780 47.59 14.77 -1.44
N SER A 781 48.78 14.58 -0.84
CA SER A 781 49.97 14.07 -1.53
C SER A 781 50.04 12.54 -1.60
N LYS A 782 49.23 11.86 -0.77
CA LYS A 782 49.19 10.40 -0.65
C LYS A 782 47.82 9.84 -1.00
N LEU A 783 47.34 10.23 -2.17
CA LEU A 783 46.03 9.87 -2.67
C LEU A 783 46.10 8.60 -3.54
N THR A 784 45.22 7.64 -3.26
CA THR A 784 45.03 6.44 -4.09
C THR A 784 43.69 6.54 -4.82
N PHE A 785 43.69 6.37 -6.14
CA PHE A 785 42.44 6.27 -6.91
C PHE A 785 41.99 4.81 -6.91
N MET A 786 40.79 4.53 -6.42
CA MET A 786 40.18 3.21 -6.52
C MET A 786 39.08 3.22 -7.58
N SER A 787 39.31 2.46 -8.66
CA SER A 787 38.29 2.12 -9.64
C SER A 787 37.50 0.89 -9.19
N CYS A 788 36.18 0.91 -9.35
CA CYS A 788 35.29 -0.26 -9.24
C CYS A 788 34.67 -0.56 -10.61
N ALA A 789 34.39 -1.85 -10.90
CA ALA A 789 34.07 -2.28 -12.27
C ALA A 789 32.83 -1.65 -12.92
N CYS A 790 31.95 -1.02 -12.16
CA CYS A 790 30.72 -0.48 -12.75
C CYS A 790 30.93 0.77 -13.63
N ARG A 791 32.18 1.16 -13.94
CA ARG A 791 32.53 2.46 -14.51
C ARG A 791 33.84 2.49 -15.33
N GLU A 792 34.40 1.38 -15.84
CA GLU A 792 35.83 1.35 -16.22
C GLU A 792 36.29 2.34 -17.28
N SER A 793 35.50 2.63 -18.32
CA SER A 793 35.89 3.61 -19.33
C SER A 793 36.02 5.00 -18.71
N ALA A 794 35.02 5.43 -17.96
CA ALA A 794 35.10 6.66 -17.19
C ALA A 794 36.25 6.61 -16.16
N CYS A 795 36.44 5.51 -15.44
CA CYS A 795 37.47 5.40 -14.40
C CYS A 795 38.90 5.44 -14.95
N ILE A 796 39.15 4.82 -16.09
CA ILE A 796 40.46 4.85 -16.75
C ILE A 796 40.75 6.26 -17.27
N ILE A 797 39.76 6.92 -17.88
CA ILE A 797 39.89 8.31 -18.33
C ILE A 797 40.11 9.22 -17.12
N MET A 798 39.34 9.06 -16.05
CA MET A 798 39.50 9.78 -14.80
C MET A 798 40.91 9.59 -14.24
N ALA A 799 41.39 8.35 -14.15
CA ALA A 799 42.74 8.05 -13.69
C ALA A 799 43.81 8.74 -14.56
N ASP A 800 43.73 8.67 -15.89
CA ASP A 800 44.64 9.41 -16.79
C ASP A 800 44.61 10.92 -16.53
N ARG A 801 43.41 11.52 -16.57
CA ARG A 801 43.25 12.97 -16.45
C ARG A 801 43.78 13.48 -15.11
N LEU A 802 43.60 12.73 -14.03
CA LEU A 802 44.07 13.09 -12.70
C LEU A 802 45.58 12.89 -12.52
N VAL A 803 46.17 11.90 -13.18
CA VAL A 803 47.64 11.74 -13.22
C VAL A 803 48.27 12.93 -13.95
N ARG A 804 47.74 13.29 -15.12
CA ARG A 804 48.29 14.37 -15.95
C ARG A 804 48.08 15.76 -15.34
N GLN A 805 46.96 15.99 -14.69
CA GLN A 805 46.71 17.26 -14.01
C GLN A 805 47.35 17.27 -12.62
N LYS A 806 48.57 17.83 -12.56
CA LYS A 806 49.31 18.12 -11.31
C LYS A 806 49.80 16.89 -10.51
N ASN A 807 49.92 15.68 -11.09
CA ASN A 807 50.40 14.46 -10.40
C ASN A 807 49.70 14.21 -9.05
N ARG A 808 48.36 14.29 -9.03
CA ARG A 808 47.58 14.32 -7.79
C ARG A 808 47.40 12.97 -7.09
N PHE A 809 47.67 11.87 -7.81
CA PHE A 809 47.57 10.53 -7.26
C PHE A 809 48.94 9.88 -7.18
N ALA A 810 49.20 9.22 -6.06
CA ALA A 810 50.42 8.48 -5.82
C ALA A 810 50.30 7.01 -6.27
N ALA A 811 49.07 6.48 -6.36
CA ALA A 811 48.81 5.11 -6.80
C ALA A 811 47.40 4.94 -7.39
N VAL A 812 47.21 3.94 -8.25
CA VAL A 812 45.89 3.53 -8.78
C VAL A 812 45.60 2.08 -8.43
N PHE A 813 44.41 1.83 -7.90
CA PHE A 813 43.89 0.50 -7.64
C PHE A 813 42.69 0.22 -8.55
N PHE A 814 42.85 -0.71 -9.48
CA PHE A 814 41.80 -1.24 -10.33
C PHE A 814 41.20 -2.49 -9.68
N CYS A 815 40.07 -2.33 -9.00
CA CYS A 815 39.28 -3.44 -8.51
C CYS A 815 38.41 -3.97 -9.66
N TRP A 816 38.65 -5.23 -10.04
CA TRP A 816 38.04 -5.92 -11.18
C TRP A 816 38.34 -5.25 -12.55
N GLY A 817 39.54 -4.69 -12.73
CA GLY A 817 39.86 -3.89 -13.93
C GLY A 817 40.05 -4.68 -15.23
N GLY A 818 39.53 -4.13 -16.32
CA GLY A 818 39.79 -4.56 -17.69
C GLY A 818 39.42 -3.51 -18.75
N ILE A 819 39.59 -3.91 -20.02
CA ILE A 819 39.12 -3.17 -21.20
C ILE A 819 37.70 -3.62 -21.57
N ASP A 820 36.84 -2.66 -21.85
CA ASP A 820 35.48 -2.89 -22.27
C ASP A 820 35.40 -3.55 -23.63
N ASN A 821 34.43 -4.45 -23.76
CA ASN A 821 34.28 -5.24 -24.96
C ASN A 821 33.60 -4.49 -26.12
N GLN A 822 32.95 -3.35 -25.86
CA GLN A 822 32.36 -2.55 -26.93
C GLN A 822 33.38 -1.57 -27.51
N GLU A 823 33.26 -1.29 -28.81
CA GLU A 823 33.97 -0.14 -29.38
C GLU A 823 33.40 1.15 -28.81
N GLN A 824 34.29 2.07 -28.45
CA GLN A 824 33.96 3.35 -27.85
C GLN A 824 34.38 4.48 -28.79
N PRO A 825 33.69 5.62 -28.75
CA PRO A 825 34.13 6.81 -29.47
C PRO A 825 35.56 7.21 -29.08
N PRO A 826 36.40 7.67 -30.02
CA PRO A 826 37.82 7.93 -29.76
C PRO A 826 38.10 8.84 -28.55
N GLU A 827 37.22 9.81 -28.30
CA GLU A 827 37.30 10.77 -27.20
C GLU A 827 37.12 10.14 -25.81
N VAL A 828 36.47 8.97 -25.72
CA VAL A 828 36.18 8.25 -24.47
C VAL A 828 36.59 6.77 -24.52
N ASP A 829 37.48 6.41 -25.45
CA ASP A 829 37.99 5.04 -25.62
C ASP A 829 39.13 4.72 -24.62
N GLN A 830 38.97 3.71 -23.78
CA GLN A 830 39.98 3.28 -22.79
C GLN A 830 41.38 3.07 -23.39
N LEU A 831 41.46 2.52 -24.60
CA LEU A 831 42.74 2.21 -25.27
C LEU A 831 43.57 3.47 -25.54
N THR A 832 42.90 4.62 -25.66
CA THR A 832 43.52 5.93 -25.86
C THR A 832 44.15 6.47 -24.57
N TYR A 833 43.67 6.04 -23.39
CA TYR A 833 44.04 6.63 -22.10
C TYR A 833 44.94 5.74 -21.23
N LEU A 834 44.81 4.41 -21.32
CA LEU A 834 45.62 3.46 -20.55
C LEU A 834 47.15 3.69 -20.64
N PRO A 835 47.75 3.96 -21.82
CA PRO A 835 49.21 4.14 -21.96
C PRO A 835 49.78 5.34 -21.18
N HIS A 836 48.92 6.24 -20.72
CA HIS A 836 49.32 7.46 -20.04
C HIS A 836 49.36 7.34 -18.52
N ILE A 837 48.80 6.26 -17.96
CA ILE A 837 48.83 5.97 -16.53
C ILE A 837 50.21 5.38 -16.22
N ARG A 838 51.10 6.20 -15.64
CA ARG A 838 52.52 5.85 -15.38
C ARG A 838 52.89 5.79 -13.91
N ILE A 839 51.92 5.96 -13.01
CA ILE A 839 52.10 5.81 -11.57
C ILE A 839 51.89 4.34 -11.15
N PRO A 840 52.35 3.92 -9.95
CA PRO A 840 52.13 2.56 -9.46
C PRO A 840 50.66 2.13 -9.56
N ALA A 841 50.43 0.93 -10.10
CA ALA A 841 49.08 0.40 -10.29
C ALA A 841 48.94 -1.02 -9.73
N PHE A 842 47.80 -1.29 -9.09
CA PHE A 842 47.41 -2.62 -8.65
C PHE A 842 46.11 -3.02 -9.34
N ILE A 843 46.10 -4.19 -9.97
CA ILE A 843 44.96 -4.76 -10.66
C ILE A 843 44.53 -6.04 -9.93
N LEU A 844 43.36 -6.00 -9.31
CA LEU A 844 42.77 -7.15 -8.63
C LEU A 844 41.68 -7.76 -9.50
N ASN A 845 41.92 -8.96 -10.02
CA ASN A 845 41.05 -9.58 -11.01
C ASN A 845 40.59 -10.98 -10.64
N ARG A 846 39.38 -11.32 -11.09
CA ARG A 846 38.86 -12.69 -11.06
C ARG A 846 39.07 -13.34 -12.43
N ARG A 847 39.60 -14.56 -12.45
CA ARG A 847 39.90 -15.29 -13.71
C ARG A 847 38.63 -15.57 -14.53
N ALA A 848 37.51 -15.82 -13.86
CA ALA A 848 36.24 -16.18 -14.47
C ALA A 848 35.36 -14.96 -14.82
N SER A 849 35.81 -13.72 -14.53
CA SER A 849 35.03 -12.51 -14.76
C SER A 849 34.44 -12.46 -16.18
N GLN A 850 33.11 -12.37 -16.26
CA GLN A 850 32.41 -12.13 -17.53
C GLN A 850 32.55 -10.70 -18.05
N LEU A 851 32.58 -9.73 -17.12
CA LEU A 851 32.71 -8.31 -17.47
C LEU A 851 34.04 -8.06 -18.18
N HIS A 852 35.12 -8.66 -17.66
CA HIS A 852 36.48 -8.53 -18.19
C HIS A 852 37.17 -9.89 -18.14
N PRO A 853 37.03 -10.74 -19.16
CA PRO A 853 37.75 -12.00 -19.17
C PRO A 853 39.25 -11.78 -19.21
N TRP A 854 40.00 -12.67 -18.54
CA TRP A 854 41.46 -12.55 -18.43
C TRP A 854 42.15 -12.29 -19.78
N TYR A 855 41.88 -13.13 -20.78
CA TYR A 855 42.61 -13.09 -22.05
C TYR A 855 42.19 -11.92 -22.95
N PHE A 856 40.89 -11.61 -23.00
CA PHE A 856 40.31 -10.66 -23.95
C PHE A 856 40.22 -9.22 -23.46
N SER A 857 40.46 -9.00 -22.17
CA SER A 857 40.23 -7.70 -21.57
C SER A 857 41.36 -7.34 -20.61
N GLN A 858 41.59 -8.17 -19.59
CA GLN A 858 42.53 -7.85 -18.51
C GLN A 858 44.00 -7.90 -18.97
N GLU A 859 44.38 -8.92 -19.74
CA GLU A 859 45.73 -9.03 -20.31
C GLU A 859 45.99 -7.93 -21.35
N GLY A 860 44.96 -7.52 -22.07
CA GLY A 860 44.99 -6.32 -22.91
C GLY A 860 45.35 -5.08 -22.12
N MET A 861 44.60 -4.82 -21.04
CA MET A 861 44.81 -3.68 -20.15
C MET A 861 46.24 -3.69 -19.59
N ARG A 862 46.70 -4.86 -19.11
CA ARG A 862 48.05 -5.04 -18.57
C ARG A 862 49.14 -4.71 -19.60
N ARG A 863 48.92 -5.04 -20.88
CA ARG A 863 49.85 -4.72 -21.97
C ARG A 863 49.82 -3.24 -22.35
N MET A 864 48.65 -2.59 -22.27
CA MET A 864 48.48 -1.17 -22.60
C MET A 864 48.99 -0.23 -21.51
N LEU A 865 48.97 -0.66 -20.24
CA LEU A 865 49.60 0.07 -19.15
C LEU A 865 51.13 0.00 -19.32
N GLU A 866 51.75 1.10 -19.77
CA GLU A 866 53.21 1.24 -19.94
C GLU A 866 53.97 1.32 -18.59
N ILE A 867 53.51 0.59 -17.58
CA ILE A 867 54.04 0.59 -16.21
C ILE A 867 55.10 -0.52 -16.10
N PRO A 868 56.29 -0.25 -15.53
CA PRO A 868 57.29 -1.29 -15.28
C PRO A 868 56.70 -2.45 -14.47
N PRO A 869 57.05 -3.72 -14.75
CA PRO A 869 56.51 -4.87 -14.02
C PRO A 869 56.71 -4.81 -12.50
N SER A 870 57.72 -4.08 -12.00
CA SER A 870 57.93 -3.85 -10.57
C SER A 870 56.87 -2.97 -9.92
N ASN A 871 56.15 -2.17 -10.71
CA ASN A 871 55.17 -1.17 -10.28
C ASN A 871 53.74 -1.53 -10.72
N LEU A 872 53.57 -2.65 -11.42
CA LEU A 872 52.29 -3.20 -11.86
C LEU A 872 52.04 -4.54 -11.16
N PHE A 873 51.11 -4.54 -10.21
CA PHE A 873 50.78 -5.72 -9.43
C PHE A 873 49.47 -6.31 -9.92
N SER A 874 49.49 -7.55 -10.39
CA SER A 874 48.29 -8.27 -10.80
C SER A 874 48.19 -9.57 -10.02
N ILE A 875 46.99 -9.88 -9.53
CA ILE A 875 46.67 -11.21 -8.98
C ILE A 875 45.88 -11.96 -10.06
N PRO A 876 46.51 -12.87 -10.83
CA PRO A 876 45.86 -13.47 -11.99
C PRO A 876 44.79 -14.51 -11.62
N GLN A 877 44.82 -15.03 -10.39
CA GLN A 877 44.02 -16.18 -9.97
C GLN A 877 43.73 -16.14 -8.47
N TYR A 878 42.52 -15.76 -8.09
CA TYR A 878 41.97 -16.15 -6.79
C TYR A 878 40.49 -16.51 -6.92
N THR A 879 40.10 -17.57 -6.23
CA THR A 879 38.81 -18.26 -6.40
C THR A 879 38.15 -18.58 -5.04
N HIS A 880 38.75 -18.16 -3.92
CA HIS A 880 38.41 -18.70 -2.59
C HIS A 880 38.37 -17.71 -1.42
N GLN A 881 38.79 -16.45 -1.59
CA GLN A 881 38.77 -15.44 -0.53
C GLN A 881 38.09 -14.17 -1.02
N SER A 882 37.34 -13.50 -0.14
CA SER A 882 36.63 -12.27 -0.48
C SER A 882 37.60 -11.18 -0.95
N ASP A 883 37.14 -10.31 -1.85
CA ASP A 883 37.94 -9.18 -2.31
C ASP A 883 38.40 -8.32 -1.13
N ALA A 884 37.54 -8.15 -0.12
CA ALA A 884 37.88 -7.47 1.12
C ALA A 884 39.11 -8.06 1.83
N TYR A 885 39.26 -9.39 1.87
CA TYR A 885 40.44 -10.03 2.45
C TYR A 885 41.72 -9.73 1.64
N PHE A 886 41.65 -9.77 0.31
CA PHE A 886 42.80 -9.43 -0.54
C PHE A 886 43.17 -7.96 -0.44
N ILE A 887 42.19 -7.08 -0.33
CA ILE A 887 42.43 -5.67 -0.11
C ILE A 887 43.12 -5.49 1.25
N GLU A 888 42.60 -6.14 2.30
CA GLU A 888 43.14 -6.07 3.66
C GLU A 888 44.60 -6.55 3.74
N THR A 889 44.95 -7.62 3.01
CA THR A 889 46.25 -8.31 3.17
C THR A 889 47.27 -8.04 2.07
N LYS A 890 46.84 -7.73 0.84
CA LYS A 890 47.75 -7.54 -0.32
C LYS A 890 47.75 -6.10 -0.80
N VAL A 891 46.59 -5.49 -0.95
CA VAL A 891 46.50 -4.11 -1.47
C VAL A 891 46.99 -3.12 -0.43
N ASN A 892 46.59 -3.25 0.84
CA ASN A 892 47.10 -2.37 1.91
C ASN A 892 48.62 -2.48 2.07
N SER A 893 49.18 -3.69 2.06
CA SER A 893 50.64 -3.88 2.13
C SER A 893 51.37 -3.33 0.90
N TRP A 894 50.73 -3.39 -0.27
CA TRP A 894 51.23 -2.75 -1.48
C TRP A 894 51.23 -1.22 -1.33
N LEU A 895 50.13 -0.62 -0.88
CA LEU A 895 50.04 0.82 -0.61
C LEU A 895 51.07 1.28 0.43
N ASP A 896 51.25 0.53 1.52
CA ASP A 896 52.25 0.85 2.54
C ASP A 896 53.67 0.92 1.96
N ARG A 897 53.97 0.10 0.95
CA ARG A 897 55.25 0.12 0.25
C ARG A 897 55.37 1.28 -0.75
N GLU A 898 54.33 1.55 -1.53
CA GLU A 898 54.39 2.56 -2.62
C GLU A 898 54.22 3.99 -2.11
N ILE A 899 53.34 4.21 -1.13
CA ILE A 899 52.96 5.55 -0.64
C ILE A 899 53.26 5.77 0.85
N GLY A 900 53.89 4.78 1.49
CA GLY A 900 54.25 4.77 2.91
C GLY A 900 53.14 4.26 3.82
N THR A 901 53.46 3.93 5.07
CA THR A 901 52.49 3.39 6.03
C THR A 901 51.42 4.43 6.38
N ALA A 902 50.16 4.00 6.45
CA ALA A 902 49.03 4.87 6.79
C ALA A 902 49.07 5.38 8.24
N VAL A 903 49.59 4.55 9.13
CA VAL A 903 49.86 4.87 10.53
C VAL A 903 51.38 4.83 10.71
N ALA A 904 51.95 5.87 11.32
CA ALA A 904 53.34 5.80 11.74
C ALA A 904 53.43 4.76 12.87
N ASN A 905 54.27 3.73 12.71
CA ASN A 905 54.69 2.96 13.87
C ASN A 905 55.60 3.88 14.69
N ASP A 906 55.09 4.41 15.81
CA ASP A 906 55.94 4.97 16.85
C ASP A 906 56.75 3.85 17.53
#